data_AF-A0A7W0I4F5-F1
#
_entry.id   AF-A0A7W0I4F5-F1
#
_cell.length_a   1.000
_cell.length_b   1.000
_cell.length_c   1.000
_cell.angle_alpha   90.00
_cell.angle_beta   90.00
_cell.angle_gamma   90.00
#
_symmetry.space_group_name_H-M   'P 1'
#
loop_
_entity.id
_entity.type
_entity.pdbx_description
1 polymer ?
#
loop_
_entity_poly.entity_id
_entity_poly.type
_entity_poly.pdbx_seq_one_letter_code
_entity_poly.pdbx_strand_id
1 'polypeptide(L)'
;MQLEDQLHLWYQAAVKIMDVRHVKMTSGESLRAYRLPSNAFIFALQGGASIALDDRDYAVQKFHLLHGGKGSYLDIKLTEDIFEYYLVLYKASIPLPTMRDKLKYIDKSNPFYMQYSFLPRLPMLLYQILEQLEREWNSASKLAKLHAKTLLYSFIYELMQQLQDQNVTMVPGEPVTQAIRFMHEHYAESITLERLAEVLECSPRQVTRMFKNQTSVSPIDYLIRYRMEKAKKLLLDTDATLQQIAAGVGYQDVYFFSRTFKKHTGIAPVHFKENHQTSLHSLYNPFRMSISSIALRKREGHTIHEDNNHSQYRSEGVLPMYRSSKPSIALVLLLSLTLFVTACASSSSPAGDKGQAPASTSSSTEQAASERVLKDALGHEVKVPANPQRVIASYLEDHLVALGVKPVAQWSINKGTTSVQNYLQKDLNGIPTIPFDLPFEAVMSFKPDLIIMDSAETVAGDKYDQYSKIAPTYTVGGEKNNDWRQELLTIGEVLNKSKEAKQALETYDNKAKDAKEKLQKAIGTQKAAALWVTAKAVYVVSEKLSSGDVLYKDLGLNVPSIVQEASKTGTANWLPLSMEKLATLDADYLFIVNSKGVSKEEILKDPVWAGIPAVKKGQVYDFDNNSSWLYSGTIANSQMIDDVLKSVVK
;
A
#
# COMPACT_ATOMS: atom_id res chain seq x y z
N MET A 1 -5.19 36.98 -0.95
CA MET A 1 -5.94 35.72 -0.84
C MET A 1 -7.38 36.08 -0.49
N GLN A 2 -8.37 35.60 -1.22
CA GLN A 2 -9.76 36.01 -0.99
C GLN A 2 -10.37 35.15 0.14
N LEU A 3 -10.79 35.81 1.22
CA LEU A 3 -11.51 35.17 2.33
C LEU A 3 -12.83 34.54 1.87
N GLU A 4 -13.42 35.09 0.82
CA GLU A 4 -14.62 34.59 0.13
C GLU A 4 -14.48 33.13 -0.34
N ASP A 5 -13.29 32.70 -0.80
CA ASP A 5 -13.00 31.29 -1.12
C ASP A 5 -13.15 30.40 0.12
N GLN A 6 -12.66 30.85 1.27
CA GLN A 6 -12.67 30.10 2.52
C GLN A 6 -14.08 30.06 3.13
N LEU A 7 -14.82 31.17 3.08
CA LEU A 7 -16.23 31.23 3.46
C LEU A 7 -17.05 30.25 2.60
N HIS A 8 -16.75 30.13 1.31
CA HIS A 8 -17.41 29.15 0.44
C HIS A 8 -17.12 27.70 0.84
N LEU A 9 -15.88 27.39 1.24
CA LEU A 9 -15.49 26.06 1.69
C LEU A 9 -16.05 25.72 3.09
N TRP A 10 -16.17 26.71 3.99
CA TRP A 10 -16.87 26.56 5.28
C TRP A 10 -18.36 26.35 5.11
N TYR A 11 -19.02 27.08 4.20
CA TYR A 11 -20.43 26.90 3.87
C TYR A 11 -20.75 25.48 3.36
N GLN A 12 -19.80 24.85 2.65
CA GLN A 12 -19.92 23.47 2.17
C GLN A 12 -19.42 22.41 3.18
N ALA A 13 -18.97 22.81 4.38
CA ALA A 13 -18.31 21.91 5.32
C ALA A 13 -19.30 21.07 6.16
N ALA A 14 -19.26 19.76 5.98
CA ALA A 14 -19.76 18.81 6.96
C ALA A 14 -18.74 18.72 8.12
N VAL A 15 -19.04 19.39 9.24
CA VAL A 15 -18.17 19.44 10.42
C VAL A 15 -18.61 18.40 11.46
N LYS A 16 -17.62 17.77 12.10
CA LYS A 16 -17.75 16.83 13.21
C LYS A 16 -16.77 17.22 14.33
N ILE A 17 -17.27 17.40 15.55
CA ILE A 17 -16.44 17.47 16.76
C ILE A 17 -15.79 16.09 17.00
N MET A 18 -14.48 16.10 17.23
CA MET A 18 -13.68 14.93 17.58
C MET A 18 -13.39 14.88 19.07
N ASP A 19 -13.07 16.03 19.68
CA ASP A 19 -12.88 16.19 21.12
C ASP A 19 -12.98 17.67 21.55
N VAL A 20 -13.21 17.92 22.84
CA VAL A 20 -13.28 19.26 23.44
C VAL A 20 -12.64 19.18 24.82
N ARG A 21 -11.63 20.01 25.09
CA ARG A 21 -10.91 20.02 26.36
C ARG A 21 -10.72 21.43 26.88
N HIS A 22 -10.98 21.63 28.16
CA HIS A 22 -10.42 22.72 28.93
C HIS A 22 -9.15 22.20 29.61
N VAL A 23 -8.02 22.89 29.43
CA VAL A 23 -6.71 22.48 29.95
C VAL A 23 -6.10 23.63 30.74
N LYS A 24 -5.63 23.34 31.95
CA LYS A 24 -4.86 24.25 32.79
C LYS A 24 -3.48 23.65 33.02
N MET A 25 -2.45 24.41 32.68
CA MET A 25 -1.04 24.10 32.90
C MET A 25 -0.46 25.06 33.94
N THR A 26 0.60 24.60 34.61
CA THR A 26 1.26 25.27 35.74
C THR A 26 2.79 25.27 35.59
N SER A 27 3.44 26.20 36.29
CA SER A 27 4.89 26.47 36.22
C SER A 27 5.74 25.18 36.31
N GLY A 28 6.53 24.91 35.27
CA GLY A 28 7.33 23.69 35.10
C GLY A 28 6.77 22.68 34.09
N GLU A 29 5.47 22.74 33.77
CA GLU A 29 4.88 21.90 32.73
C GLU A 29 5.18 22.44 31.32
N SER A 30 5.40 21.55 30.35
CA SER A 30 5.49 21.92 28.93
C SER A 30 4.93 20.81 28.05
N LEU A 31 4.07 21.15 27.09
CA LEU A 31 3.66 20.24 26.03
C LEU A 31 4.73 20.25 24.94
N ARG A 32 5.20 19.07 24.52
CA ARG A 32 6.20 18.94 23.45
C ARG A 32 5.80 17.84 22.48
N ALA A 33 6.01 18.09 21.19
CA ALA A 33 5.74 17.18 20.09
C ALA A 33 4.30 16.62 20.04
N TYR A 34 3.29 17.37 20.50
CA TYR A 34 1.90 16.92 20.40
C TYR A 34 1.39 17.09 18.96
N ARG A 35 1.49 16.02 18.17
CA ARG A 35 0.98 16.02 16.80
C ARG A 35 -0.56 16.02 16.79
N LEU A 36 -1.16 17.05 16.19
CA LEU A 36 -2.61 17.26 16.18
C LEU A 36 -3.33 16.11 15.43
N PRO A 37 -4.22 15.34 16.09
CA PRO A 37 -4.87 14.16 15.48
C PRO A 37 -6.00 14.53 14.50
N SER A 38 -6.53 15.74 14.63
CA SER A 38 -7.46 16.40 13.72
C SER A 38 -7.15 17.90 13.69
N ASN A 39 -7.94 18.70 12.98
CA ASN A 39 -7.80 20.15 13.03
C ASN A 39 -8.15 20.65 14.45
N ALA A 40 -7.55 21.75 14.87
CA ALA A 40 -7.61 22.24 16.24
C ALA A 40 -7.83 23.76 16.30
N PHE A 41 -8.79 24.21 17.11
CA PHE A 41 -8.79 25.56 17.65
C PHE A 41 -8.21 25.57 19.07
N ILE A 42 -7.35 26.54 19.36
CA ILE A 42 -6.76 26.78 20.68
C ILE A 42 -7.16 28.19 21.11
N PHE A 43 -7.75 28.36 22.30
CA PHE A 43 -8.17 29.67 22.79
C PHE A 43 -7.75 29.87 24.25
N ALA A 44 -6.87 30.83 24.51
CA ALA A 44 -6.31 31.09 25.84
C ALA A 44 -7.28 31.88 26.74
N LEU A 45 -7.40 31.49 28.01
CA LEU A 45 -8.28 32.11 29.02
C LEU A 45 -7.51 32.89 30.10
N GLN A 46 -6.35 32.36 30.50
CA GLN A 46 -5.49 32.94 31.54
C GLN A 46 -4.01 32.70 31.23
N GLY A 47 -3.20 33.70 31.54
CA GLY A 47 -1.74 33.64 31.50
C GLY A 47 -1.14 33.76 30.10
N GLY A 48 0.10 33.28 29.98
CA GLY A 48 0.91 33.39 28.76
C GLY A 48 1.79 32.18 28.50
N ALA A 49 2.02 31.90 27.22
CA ALA A 49 2.88 30.82 26.74
C ALA A 49 3.49 31.17 25.38
N SER A 50 4.65 30.60 25.06
CA SER A 50 5.07 30.42 23.68
C SER A 50 4.45 29.12 23.15
N ILE A 51 3.66 29.22 22.08
CA ILE A 51 3.05 28.08 21.39
C ILE A 51 3.70 27.93 20.02
N ALA A 52 4.32 26.78 19.76
CA ALA A 52 4.82 26.47 18.41
C ALA A 52 3.76 25.68 17.63
N LEU A 53 3.53 26.07 16.37
CA LEU A 53 2.84 25.24 15.38
C LEU A 53 3.81 24.94 14.23
N ASP A 54 4.19 23.67 14.09
CA ASP A 54 5.26 23.15 13.23
C ASP A 54 6.63 23.81 13.42
N ASP A 55 6.86 24.96 12.78
CA ASP A 55 8.11 25.76 12.80
C ASP A 55 7.83 27.26 13.08
N ARG A 56 6.62 27.58 13.56
CA ARG A 56 6.16 28.95 13.86
C ARG A 56 5.90 29.09 15.35
N ASP A 57 6.79 29.75 16.08
CA ASP A 57 6.54 30.18 17.46
C ASP A 57 5.58 31.39 17.49
N TYR A 58 4.57 31.32 18.34
CA TYR A 58 3.61 32.38 18.62
C TYR A 58 3.69 32.78 20.09
N ALA A 59 3.86 34.08 20.37
CA ALA A 59 3.71 34.63 21.71
C ALA A 59 2.21 34.73 22.05
N VAL A 60 1.73 33.81 22.89
CA VAL A 60 0.32 33.65 23.27
C VAL A 60 0.10 34.27 24.64
N GLN A 61 -1.00 35.00 24.78
CA GLN A 61 -1.43 35.65 26.01
C GLN A 61 -2.93 35.40 26.18
N LYS A 62 -3.51 35.79 27.31
CA LYS A 62 -4.97 35.77 27.54
C LYS A 62 -5.76 36.25 26.32
N PHE A 63 -6.75 35.44 25.94
CA PHE A 63 -7.64 35.61 24.78
C PHE A 63 -7.02 35.51 23.38
N HIS A 64 -5.75 35.15 23.20
CA HIS A 64 -5.26 34.74 21.88
C HIS A 64 -6.00 33.48 21.39
N LEU A 65 -6.38 33.48 20.11
CA LEU A 65 -6.95 32.35 19.40
C LEU A 65 -5.99 31.89 18.30
N LEU A 66 -5.68 30.60 18.27
CA LEU A 66 -4.86 29.95 17.26
C LEU A 66 -5.64 28.83 16.56
N HIS A 67 -5.30 28.57 15.30
CA HIS A 67 -5.77 27.39 14.57
C HIS A 67 -4.60 26.59 14.01
N GLY A 68 -4.64 25.27 14.19
CA GLY A 68 -3.70 24.33 13.60
C GLY A 68 -4.43 23.26 12.77
N GLY A 69 -3.99 23.06 11.53
CA GLY A 69 -4.47 21.94 10.72
C GLY A 69 -4.01 20.59 11.27
N LYS A 70 -4.77 19.52 11.01
CA LYS A 70 -4.37 18.15 11.36
C LYS A 70 -2.95 17.85 10.92
N GLY A 71 -2.21 17.11 11.75
CA GLY A 71 -0.85 16.67 11.44
C GLY A 71 0.23 17.67 11.80
N SER A 72 -0.12 18.94 12.05
CA SER A 72 0.82 19.94 12.60
C SER A 72 1.26 19.53 14.00
N TYR A 73 2.50 19.86 14.38
CA TYR A 73 3.02 19.63 15.73
C TYR A 73 2.74 20.85 16.62
N LEU A 74 2.23 20.59 17.83
CA LEU A 74 1.96 21.59 18.86
C LEU A 74 2.97 21.44 20.02
N ASP A 75 3.75 22.48 20.27
CA ASP A 75 4.48 22.67 21.54
C ASP A 75 3.81 23.80 22.33
N ILE A 76 3.80 23.70 23.67
CA ILE A 76 3.38 24.78 24.58
C ILE A 76 4.43 24.89 25.69
N LYS A 77 5.07 26.07 25.78
CA LYS A 77 6.08 26.42 26.78
C LYS A 77 5.57 27.62 27.56
N LEU A 78 5.28 27.48 28.84
CA LEU A 78 4.74 28.56 29.68
C LEU A 78 5.72 29.76 29.74
N THR A 79 5.17 30.97 29.72
CA THR A 79 5.91 32.22 29.98
C THR A 79 5.44 32.92 31.26
N GLU A 80 4.35 32.43 31.86
CA GLU A 80 3.79 32.82 33.15
C GLU A 80 3.49 31.55 33.98
N ASP A 81 3.28 31.69 35.29
CA ASP A 81 3.12 30.53 36.20
C ASP A 81 1.89 29.65 35.95
N ILE A 82 0.93 30.13 35.17
CA ILE A 82 -0.28 29.43 34.77
C ILE A 82 -0.51 29.68 33.28
N PHE A 83 -0.94 28.67 32.53
CA PHE A 83 -1.52 28.86 31.21
C PHE A 83 -2.79 27.99 31.07
N GLU A 84 -3.93 28.63 30.82
CA GLU A 84 -5.24 27.97 30.75
C GLU A 84 -5.88 28.22 29.39
N TYR A 85 -6.39 27.17 28.73
CA TYR A 85 -6.88 27.24 27.36
C TYR A 85 -7.95 26.19 27.05
N TYR A 86 -8.81 26.50 26.08
CA TYR A 86 -9.64 25.54 25.38
C TYR A 86 -8.90 24.94 24.17
N LEU A 87 -9.05 23.63 23.96
CA LEU A 87 -8.65 22.90 22.76
C LEU A 87 -9.89 22.21 22.17
N VAL A 88 -10.32 22.67 20.99
CA VAL A 88 -11.44 22.06 20.23
C VAL A 88 -10.87 21.31 19.04
N LEU A 89 -10.95 19.98 19.08
CA LEU A 89 -10.53 19.10 18.00
C LEU A 89 -11.73 18.78 17.10
N TYR A 90 -11.60 19.05 15.80
CA TYR A 90 -12.66 18.82 14.81
C TYR A 90 -12.13 18.20 13.51
N LYS A 91 -13.02 17.50 12.80
CA LYS A 91 -12.81 17.10 11.41
C LYS A 91 -13.86 17.80 10.54
N ALA A 92 -13.40 18.47 9.50
CA ALA A 92 -14.24 18.96 8.41
C ALA A 92 -14.10 18.05 7.19
N SER A 93 -15.16 17.91 6.42
CA SER A 93 -15.15 17.28 5.10
C SER A 93 -16.11 18.02 4.16
N ILE A 94 -15.78 18.07 2.88
CA ILE A 94 -16.65 18.65 1.85
C ILE A 94 -17.39 17.47 1.20
N PRO A 95 -18.73 17.37 1.33
CA PRO A 95 -19.52 16.38 0.59
C PRO A 95 -19.31 16.55 -0.92
N LEU A 96 -19.34 15.43 -1.66
CA LEU A 96 -18.96 15.36 -3.08
C LEU A 96 -19.50 16.56 -3.90
N PRO A 97 -18.61 17.46 -4.40
CA PRO A 97 -19.07 18.67 -5.07
C PRO A 97 -19.71 18.33 -6.43
N THR A 98 -20.97 18.74 -6.59
CA THR A 98 -21.79 18.51 -7.79
C THR A 98 -21.35 19.27 -9.04
N MET A 99 -20.30 20.10 -8.97
CA MET A 99 -19.74 20.83 -10.11
C MET A 99 -18.20 20.78 -10.12
N ARG A 100 -17.62 20.53 -11.30
CA ARG A 100 -16.18 20.23 -11.50
C ARG A 100 -15.26 21.42 -11.20
N ASP A 101 -15.73 22.66 -11.41
CA ASP A 101 -14.88 23.86 -11.41
C ASP A 101 -14.29 24.22 -10.04
N LYS A 102 -14.94 23.81 -8.96
CA LYS A 102 -14.57 24.20 -7.58
C LYS A 102 -13.36 23.45 -7.01
N LEU A 103 -12.90 22.38 -7.68
CA LEU A 103 -11.71 21.63 -7.29
C LEU A 103 -10.41 22.48 -7.31
N LYS A 104 -10.37 23.56 -8.10
CA LYS A 104 -9.20 24.47 -8.19
C LYS A 104 -8.88 25.22 -6.88
N TYR A 105 -9.88 25.44 -6.03
CA TYR A 105 -9.74 26.23 -4.79
C TYR A 105 -9.25 25.35 -3.62
N ILE A 106 -9.76 24.12 -3.52
CA ILE A 106 -9.38 23.14 -2.48
C ILE A 106 -7.86 22.86 -2.49
N ASP A 107 -7.22 22.96 -3.67
CA ASP A 107 -5.79 22.71 -3.88
C ASP A 107 -4.88 23.92 -3.54
N LYS A 108 -5.45 25.05 -3.10
CA LYS A 108 -4.71 26.31 -2.81
C LYS A 108 -5.18 27.13 -1.59
N SER A 109 -6.47 27.12 -1.24
CA SER A 109 -7.07 28.02 -0.23
C SER A 109 -7.98 27.31 0.78
N ASN A 110 -7.79 25.99 0.98
CA ASN A 110 -8.56 25.21 1.94
C ASN A 110 -8.35 25.69 3.41
N PRO A 111 -9.37 26.26 4.08
CA PRO A 111 -9.21 26.85 5.42
C PRO A 111 -8.83 25.83 6.50
N PHE A 112 -9.13 24.54 6.30
CA PHE A 112 -8.88 23.47 7.27
C PHE A 112 -7.38 23.17 7.47
N TYR A 113 -6.52 23.58 6.52
CA TYR A 113 -5.06 23.40 6.58
C TYR A 113 -4.29 24.70 6.83
N MET A 114 -5.00 25.80 7.12
CA MET A 114 -4.38 27.12 7.37
C MET A 114 -3.99 27.25 8.84
N GLN A 115 -2.77 27.71 9.10
CA GLN A 115 -2.30 28.15 10.41
C GLN A 115 -2.50 29.66 10.55
N TYR A 116 -3.02 30.09 11.71
CA TYR A 116 -3.18 31.49 12.07
C TYR A 116 -3.25 31.67 13.59
N SER A 117 -2.90 32.87 14.05
CA SER A 117 -3.05 33.33 15.43
C SER A 117 -3.48 34.79 15.42
N PHE A 118 -4.42 35.17 16.29
CA PHE A 118 -4.85 36.56 16.48
C PHE A 118 -5.55 36.78 17.82
N LEU A 119 -5.75 38.06 18.17
CA LEU A 119 -6.61 38.48 19.29
C LEU A 119 -8.03 38.78 18.75
N PRO A 120 -9.08 38.05 19.18
CA PRO A 120 -10.46 38.37 18.84
C PRO A 120 -10.89 39.73 19.44
N ARG A 121 -11.72 40.48 18.72
CA ARG A 121 -12.33 41.73 19.23
C ARG A 121 -13.38 41.48 20.31
N LEU A 122 -14.08 40.34 20.20
CA LEU A 122 -15.16 39.91 21.08
C LEU A 122 -14.80 38.55 21.72
N PRO A 123 -13.72 38.48 22.53
CA PRO A 123 -13.24 37.21 23.07
C PRO A 123 -14.21 36.57 24.06
N MET A 124 -15.02 37.37 24.76
CA MET A 124 -16.05 36.88 25.68
C MET A 124 -17.18 36.13 24.97
N LEU A 125 -17.51 36.49 23.72
CA LEU A 125 -18.53 35.80 22.93
C LEU A 125 -18.04 34.42 22.51
N LEU A 126 -16.79 34.33 22.04
CA LEU A 126 -16.14 33.05 21.73
C LEU A 126 -15.99 32.18 22.99
N TYR A 127 -15.62 32.77 24.13
CA TYR A 127 -15.57 32.08 25.43
C TYR A 127 -16.92 31.48 25.83
N GLN A 128 -18.01 32.25 25.77
CA GLN A 128 -19.35 31.79 26.13
C GLN A 128 -19.80 30.59 25.28
N ILE A 129 -19.52 30.63 23.96
CA ILE A 129 -19.82 29.51 23.06
C ILE A 129 -18.94 28.29 23.41
N LEU A 130 -17.64 28.46 23.66
CA LEU A 130 -16.73 27.38 24.03
C LEU A 130 -17.11 26.71 25.37
N GLU A 131 -17.44 27.51 26.38
CA GLU A 131 -17.87 27.05 27.71
C GLU A 131 -19.19 26.26 27.64
N GLN A 132 -20.14 26.68 26.79
CA GLN A 132 -21.36 25.93 26.54
C GLN A 132 -21.10 24.66 25.71
N LEU A 133 -20.22 24.74 24.71
CA LEU A 133 -19.84 23.63 23.84
C LEU A 133 -19.14 22.51 24.64
N GLU A 134 -18.29 22.85 25.61
CA GLU A 134 -17.71 21.89 26.57
C GLU A 134 -18.79 21.17 27.40
N ARG A 135 -19.71 21.92 28.02
CA ARG A 135 -20.80 21.36 28.84
C ARG A 135 -21.67 20.37 28.05
N GLU A 136 -22.01 20.72 26.80
CA GLU A 136 -22.82 19.88 25.91
C GLU A 136 -22.02 18.69 25.33
N TRP A 137 -20.70 18.83 25.13
CA TRP A 137 -19.85 17.72 24.68
C TRP A 137 -19.66 16.65 25.76
N ASN A 138 -19.44 17.08 27.00
CA ASN A 138 -19.26 16.20 28.16
C ASN A 138 -20.56 15.51 28.61
N SER A 139 -21.71 15.90 28.04
CA SER A 139 -23.00 15.24 28.27
C SER A 139 -23.14 13.93 27.49
N ALA A 140 -23.69 12.90 28.13
CA ALA A 140 -23.98 11.61 27.50
C ALA A 140 -25.13 11.69 26.45
N SER A 141 -25.92 12.77 26.44
CA SER A 141 -27.13 12.89 25.63
C SER A 141 -26.84 13.04 24.13
N LYS A 142 -27.62 12.34 23.30
CA LYS A 142 -27.61 12.55 21.83
C LYS A 142 -28.10 13.94 21.43
N LEU A 143 -28.99 14.55 22.22
CA LEU A 143 -29.47 15.91 21.99
C LEU A 143 -28.38 16.94 22.32
N ALA A 144 -27.65 16.74 23.42
CA ALA A 144 -26.50 17.56 23.77
C ALA A 144 -25.41 17.52 22.69
N LYS A 145 -25.12 16.33 22.14
CA LYS A 145 -24.16 16.19 21.03
C LYS A 145 -24.62 16.83 19.72
N LEU A 146 -25.92 16.99 19.51
CA LEU A 146 -26.46 17.83 18.42
C LEU A 146 -26.30 19.32 18.73
N HIS A 147 -26.54 19.74 19.98
CA HIS A 147 -26.39 21.13 20.41
C HIS A 147 -24.94 21.60 20.39
N ALA A 148 -23.99 20.78 20.87
CA ALA A 148 -22.56 21.00 20.73
C ALA A 148 -22.15 21.19 19.26
N LYS A 149 -22.71 20.40 18.34
CA LYS A 149 -22.46 20.57 16.90
C LYS A 149 -22.99 21.92 16.37
N THR A 150 -24.17 22.38 16.79
CA THR A 150 -24.65 23.72 16.39
C THR A 150 -23.81 24.84 17.02
N LEU A 151 -23.39 24.70 18.28
CA LEU A 151 -22.49 25.64 18.95
C LEU A 151 -21.13 25.75 18.23
N LEU A 152 -20.60 24.66 17.67
CA LEU A 152 -19.38 24.73 16.84
C LEU A 152 -19.62 25.54 15.56
N TYR A 153 -20.77 25.43 14.90
CA TYR A 153 -21.09 26.28 13.74
C TYR A 153 -21.25 27.75 14.15
N SER A 154 -21.85 28.06 15.31
CA SER A 154 -21.88 29.42 15.87
C SER A 154 -20.48 29.96 16.16
N PHE A 155 -19.61 29.16 16.77
CA PHE A 155 -18.21 29.52 17.00
C PHE A 155 -17.46 29.81 15.69
N ILE A 156 -17.64 28.97 14.66
CA ILE A 156 -17.04 29.17 13.34
C ILE A 156 -17.55 30.46 12.68
N TYR A 157 -18.85 30.77 12.80
CA TYR A 157 -19.43 32.02 12.28
C TYR A 157 -18.78 33.26 12.93
N GLU A 158 -18.79 33.33 14.27
CA GLU A 158 -18.19 34.44 15.02
C GLU A 158 -16.68 34.58 14.79
N LEU A 159 -15.98 33.45 14.62
CA LEU A 159 -14.58 33.39 14.26
C LEU A 159 -14.33 33.95 12.85
N MET A 160 -15.08 33.51 11.84
CA MET A 160 -14.91 33.98 10.46
C MET A 160 -15.22 35.48 10.34
N GLN A 161 -16.25 35.97 11.03
CA GLN A 161 -16.56 37.41 11.09
C GLN A 161 -15.39 38.20 11.69
N GLN A 162 -14.81 37.75 12.81
CA GLN A 162 -13.69 38.43 13.46
C GLN A 162 -12.34 38.29 12.72
N LEU A 163 -12.17 37.27 11.87
CA LEU A 163 -11.05 37.16 10.93
C LEU A 163 -11.19 38.16 9.77
N GLN A 164 -12.40 38.29 9.21
CA GLN A 164 -12.71 39.26 8.15
C GLN A 164 -12.44 40.69 8.60
N ASP A 165 -12.98 41.05 9.76
CA ASP A 165 -12.89 42.36 10.39
C ASP A 165 -11.46 42.83 10.67
N GLN A 166 -10.52 41.89 10.80
CA GLN A 166 -9.15 42.14 11.24
C GLN A 166 -8.07 41.82 10.19
N ASN A 167 -8.45 41.34 9.00
CA ASN A 167 -7.52 40.99 7.91
C ASN A 167 -6.35 40.08 8.36
N VAL A 168 -6.65 39.08 9.20
CA VAL A 168 -5.64 38.22 9.83
C VAL A 168 -4.86 37.42 8.78
N THR A 169 -3.53 37.49 8.85
CA THR A 169 -2.62 36.73 7.98
C THR A 169 -2.71 35.24 8.27
N MET A 170 -3.45 34.52 7.43
CA MET A 170 -3.51 33.07 7.41
C MET A 170 -2.45 32.51 6.46
N VAL A 171 -1.68 31.52 6.92
CA VAL A 171 -0.60 30.88 6.14
C VAL A 171 -0.91 29.38 6.04
N PRO A 172 -0.74 28.71 4.89
CA PRO A 172 -0.85 27.25 4.85
C PRO A 172 0.19 26.60 5.79
N GLY A 173 -0.21 25.58 6.54
CA GLY A 173 0.77 24.69 7.18
C GLY A 173 1.61 24.00 6.09
N GLU A 174 2.92 23.86 6.28
CA GLU A 174 3.83 23.37 5.24
C GLU A 174 3.84 21.84 5.17
N PRO A 175 3.14 21.19 4.22
CA PRO A 175 2.94 19.74 4.29
C PRO A 175 4.19 18.98 3.81
N VAL A 176 5.06 19.64 3.03
CA VAL A 176 6.40 19.12 2.69
C VAL A 176 7.29 19.09 3.93
N THR A 177 7.21 20.12 4.78
CA THR A 177 8.03 20.22 6.00
C THR A 177 7.53 19.24 7.07
N GLN A 178 6.21 19.03 7.17
CA GLN A 178 5.62 17.91 7.92
C GLN A 178 6.03 16.54 7.33
N ALA A 179 6.07 16.38 5.99
CA ALA A 179 6.53 15.14 5.35
C ALA A 179 8.00 14.83 5.65
N ILE A 180 8.89 15.83 5.57
CA ILE A 180 10.31 15.72 5.90
C ILE A 180 10.49 15.35 7.39
N ARG A 181 9.74 15.99 8.29
CA ARG A 181 9.74 15.69 9.73
C ARG A 181 9.34 14.23 9.99
N PHE A 182 8.22 13.79 9.42
CA PHE A 182 7.77 12.39 9.49
C PHE A 182 8.79 11.41 8.88
N MET A 183 9.42 11.74 7.75
CA MET A 183 10.50 10.93 7.17
C MET A 183 11.73 10.85 8.07
N HIS A 184 12.07 11.90 8.81
CA HIS A 184 13.23 11.93 9.70
C HIS A 184 12.99 11.17 11.01
N GLU A 185 11.76 11.20 11.53
CA GLU A 185 11.33 10.45 12.71
C GLU A 185 11.24 8.95 12.40
N HIS A 186 10.54 8.58 11.32
CA HIS A 186 10.24 7.19 10.96
C HIS A 186 11.20 6.59 9.91
N TYR A 187 12.40 7.14 9.73
CA TYR A 187 13.27 6.81 8.57
C TYR A 187 13.61 5.32 8.42
N ALA A 188 13.65 4.55 9.52
CA ALA A 188 13.92 3.11 9.51
C ALA A 188 12.68 2.25 9.19
N GLU A 189 11.48 2.82 9.16
CA GLU A 189 10.23 2.12 8.86
C GLU A 189 9.92 2.09 7.35
N SER A 190 8.96 1.26 6.94
CA SER A 190 8.48 1.14 5.55
C SER A 190 7.54 2.29 5.16
N ILE A 191 8.11 3.49 4.95
CA ILE A 191 7.36 4.67 4.49
C ILE A 191 7.03 4.55 2.98
N THR A 192 5.75 4.54 2.64
CA THR A 192 5.23 4.60 1.26
C THR A 192 4.70 6.00 0.91
N LEU A 193 4.44 6.27 -0.37
CA LEU A 193 3.78 7.53 -0.81
C LEU A 193 2.35 7.63 -0.29
N GLU A 194 1.69 6.49 -0.15
CA GLU A 194 0.34 6.30 0.37
C GLU A 194 0.32 6.63 1.86
N ARG A 195 1.31 6.15 2.62
CA ARG A 195 1.44 6.49 4.05
C ARG A 195 1.71 7.98 4.26
N LEU A 196 2.54 8.60 3.41
CA LEU A 196 2.74 10.05 3.42
C LEU A 196 1.46 10.82 3.05
N ALA A 197 0.67 10.30 2.12
CA ALA A 197 -0.62 10.88 1.73
C ALA A 197 -1.67 10.84 2.86
N GLU A 198 -1.76 9.73 3.59
CA GLU A 198 -2.56 9.60 4.82
C GLU A 198 -2.11 10.59 5.92
N VAL A 199 -0.80 10.68 6.14
CA VAL A 199 -0.15 11.55 7.13
C VAL A 199 -0.45 13.04 6.90
N LEU A 200 -0.71 13.42 5.64
CA LEU A 200 -0.90 14.81 5.19
C LEU A 200 -2.34 15.10 4.70
N GLU A 201 -3.30 14.18 4.90
CA GLU A 201 -4.68 14.19 4.36
C GLU A 201 -4.81 14.75 2.92
N CYS A 202 -3.96 14.28 2.00
CA CYS A 202 -4.04 14.59 0.57
C CYS A 202 -3.78 13.33 -0.28
N SER A 203 -3.75 13.44 -1.62
CA SER A 203 -3.44 12.29 -2.50
C SER A 203 -1.93 12.09 -2.70
N PRO A 204 -1.45 10.85 -2.97
CA PRO A 204 -0.04 10.59 -3.29
C PRO A 204 0.51 11.45 -4.44
N ARG A 205 -0.36 11.81 -5.40
CA ARG A 205 -0.05 12.75 -6.50
C ARG A 205 0.16 14.18 -6.00
N GLN A 206 -0.64 14.65 -5.04
CA GLN A 206 -0.45 15.95 -4.41
C GLN A 206 0.86 15.98 -3.61
N VAL A 207 1.12 14.97 -2.77
CA VAL A 207 2.40 14.80 -2.03
C VAL A 207 3.59 14.88 -2.98
N THR A 208 3.61 14.05 -4.02
CA THR A 208 4.72 14.00 -4.99
C THR A 208 4.92 15.33 -5.70
N ARG A 209 3.84 16.06 -6.03
CA ARG A 209 3.90 17.38 -6.67
C ARG A 209 4.43 18.46 -5.72
N MET A 210 3.89 18.58 -4.51
CA MET A 210 4.34 19.61 -3.57
C MET A 210 5.80 19.39 -3.14
N PHE A 211 6.18 18.13 -2.87
CA PHE A 211 7.52 17.78 -2.44
C PHE A 211 8.56 18.05 -3.53
N LYS A 212 8.27 17.69 -4.79
CA LYS A 212 9.13 18.03 -5.94
C LYS A 212 9.24 19.55 -6.16
N ASN A 213 8.15 20.29 -6.00
CA ASN A 213 8.16 21.75 -6.18
C ASN A 213 9.01 22.49 -5.13
N GLN A 214 9.09 21.98 -3.89
CA GLN A 214 9.81 22.64 -2.78
C GLN A 214 11.23 22.07 -2.55
N THR A 215 11.52 20.83 -2.95
CA THR A 215 12.82 20.16 -2.69
C THR A 215 13.60 19.75 -3.96
N SER A 216 13.01 19.90 -5.14
CA SER A 216 13.53 19.42 -6.43
C SER A 216 13.77 17.89 -6.53
N VAL A 217 13.32 17.09 -5.56
CA VAL A 217 13.44 15.62 -5.54
C VAL A 217 12.10 14.94 -5.21
N SER A 218 11.95 13.64 -5.45
CA SER A 218 10.75 12.93 -4.98
C SER A 218 10.81 12.63 -3.47
N PRO A 219 9.65 12.41 -2.82
CA PRO A 219 9.60 11.99 -1.41
C PRO A 219 10.48 10.76 -1.09
N ILE A 220 10.49 9.78 -2.00
CA ILE A 220 11.21 8.52 -1.82
C ILE A 220 12.72 8.70 -2.10
N ASP A 221 13.10 9.50 -3.11
CA ASP A 221 14.51 9.86 -3.34
C ASP A 221 15.11 10.61 -2.14
N TYR A 222 14.33 11.48 -1.50
CA TYR A 222 14.72 12.20 -0.30
C TYR A 222 14.95 11.24 0.88
N LEU A 223 13.99 10.35 1.15
CA LEU A 223 14.11 9.34 2.20
C LEU A 223 15.32 8.42 1.98
N ILE A 224 15.57 7.96 0.74
CA ILE A 224 16.75 7.15 0.41
C ILE A 224 18.04 7.92 0.72
N ARG A 225 18.16 9.19 0.30
CA ARG A 225 19.33 10.03 0.61
C ARG A 225 19.52 10.18 2.13
N TYR A 226 18.45 10.46 2.88
CA TYR A 226 18.51 10.58 4.34
C TYR A 226 18.97 9.29 5.02
N ARG A 227 18.44 8.14 4.59
CA ARG A 227 18.89 6.82 5.05
C ARG A 227 20.37 6.57 4.73
N MET A 228 20.87 7.00 3.58
CA MET A 228 22.29 6.88 3.24
C MET A 228 23.18 7.76 4.12
N GLU A 229 22.77 9.00 4.45
CA GLU A 229 23.53 9.84 5.40
C GLU A 229 23.52 9.26 6.82
N LYS A 230 22.41 8.66 7.26
CA LYS A 230 22.35 7.91 8.53
C LYS A 230 23.27 6.68 8.51
N ALA A 231 23.28 5.95 7.40
CA ALA A 231 24.14 4.78 7.22
C ALA A 231 25.63 5.14 7.23
N LYS A 232 26.04 6.25 6.58
CA LYS A 232 27.42 6.76 6.66
C LYS A 232 27.83 7.02 8.11
N LYS A 233 26.98 7.67 8.90
CA LYS A 233 27.25 7.92 10.33
C LYS A 233 27.41 6.61 11.10
N LEU A 234 26.47 5.68 10.99
CA LEU A 234 26.56 4.39 11.66
C LEU A 234 27.79 3.56 11.26
N LEU A 235 28.27 3.65 10.01
CA LEU A 235 29.51 3.01 9.55
C LEU A 235 30.79 3.61 10.16
N LEU A 236 30.77 4.86 10.60
CA LEU A 236 31.91 5.58 11.18
C LEU A 236 31.87 5.56 12.71
N ASP A 237 30.68 5.78 13.28
CA ASP A 237 30.44 5.99 14.69
C ASP A 237 30.27 4.67 15.47
N THR A 238 30.16 3.52 14.79
CA THR A 238 29.88 2.21 15.42
C THR A 238 30.61 1.03 14.78
N ASP A 239 30.76 -0.05 15.56
CA ASP A 239 31.17 -1.38 15.08
C ASP A 239 29.99 -2.33 14.81
N ALA A 240 28.81 -1.78 14.54
CA ALA A 240 27.67 -2.56 14.09
C ALA A 240 27.96 -3.28 12.76
N THR A 241 27.41 -4.48 12.58
CA THR A 241 27.57 -5.24 11.35
C THR A 241 26.81 -4.60 10.20
N LEU A 242 27.21 -4.92 8.96
CA LEU A 242 26.54 -4.44 7.75
C LEU A 242 25.04 -4.77 7.71
N GLN A 243 24.64 -5.91 8.32
CA GLN A 243 23.25 -6.31 8.49
C GLN A 243 22.50 -5.47 9.53
N GLN A 244 23.14 -5.18 10.68
CA GLN A 244 22.57 -4.30 11.71
C GLN A 244 22.39 -2.87 11.21
N ILE A 245 23.35 -2.35 10.43
CA ILE A 245 23.27 -1.01 9.82
C ILE A 245 22.18 -0.97 8.74
N ALA A 246 22.08 -2.00 7.88
CA ALA A 246 21.00 -2.10 6.90
C ALA A 246 19.62 -2.08 7.56
N ALA A 247 19.40 -2.91 8.58
CA ALA A 247 18.15 -2.95 9.34
C ALA A 247 17.87 -1.61 10.05
N GLY A 248 18.88 -1.04 10.72
CA GLY A 248 18.78 0.24 11.43
C GLY A 248 18.53 1.48 10.55
N VAL A 249 18.69 1.37 9.22
CA VAL A 249 18.31 2.40 8.25
C VAL A 249 17.18 1.95 7.32
N GLY A 250 16.45 0.89 7.69
CA GLY A 250 15.19 0.46 7.07
C GLY A 250 15.32 -0.40 5.81
N TYR A 251 16.37 -1.22 5.71
CA TYR A 251 16.57 -2.19 4.63
C TYR A 251 16.65 -3.61 5.19
N GLN A 252 15.76 -4.50 4.73
CA GLN A 252 15.78 -5.92 5.11
C GLN A 252 16.88 -6.70 4.38
N ASP A 253 17.13 -6.40 3.10
CA ASP A 253 18.21 -7.00 2.32
C ASP A 253 19.50 -6.15 2.37
N VAL A 254 20.56 -6.76 2.92
CA VAL A 254 21.92 -6.20 3.02
C VAL A 254 22.57 -6.00 1.65
N TYR A 255 22.21 -6.83 0.65
CA TYR A 255 22.74 -6.74 -0.71
C TYR A 255 22.10 -5.59 -1.49
N PHE A 256 20.78 -5.40 -1.40
CA PHE A 256 20.08 -4.23 -1.92
C PHE A 256 20.49 -2.93 -1.20
N PHE A 257 20.67 -2.96 0.13
CA PHE A 257 21.30 -1.86 0.86
C PHE A 257 22.68 -1.51 0.30
N SER A 258 23.57 -2.50 0.15
CA SER A 258 24.95 -2.28 -0.31
C SER A 258 25.02 -1.74 -1.74
N ARG A 259 24.14 -2.23 -2.64
CA ARG A 259 23.99 -1.68 -4.00
C ARG A 259 23.47 -0.24 -3.99
N THR A 260 22.48 0.06 -3.15
CA THR A 260 21.88 1.41 -3.00
C THR A 260 22.89 2.40 -2.43
N PHE A 261 23.68 1.98 -1.44
CA PHE A 261 24.75 2.77 -0.85
C PHE A 261 25.85 3.06 -1.87
N LYS A 262 26.33 2.07 -2.62
CA LYS A 262 27.31 2.29 -3.70
C LYS A 262 26.79 3.23 -4.78
N LYS A 263 25.50 3.13 -5.15
CA LYS A 263 24.84 4.05 -6.09
C LYS A 263 24.80 5.50 -5.60
N HIS A 264 24.68 5.75 -4.29
CA HIS A 264 24.59 7.09 -3.70
C HIS A 264 25.91 7.69 -3.22
N THR A 265 26.91 6.87 -2.92
CA THR A 265 28.21 7.32 -2.36
C THR A 265 29.41 7.04 -3.27
N GLY A 266 29.21 6.31 -4.38
CA GLY A 266 30.26 5.86 -5.31
C GLY A 266 30.98 4.57 -4.88
N ILE A 267 31.04 4.26 -3.57
CA ILE A 267 31.81 3.14 -3.02
C ILE A 267 30.96 2.21 -2.15
N ALA A 268 31.40 0.95 -1.99
CA ALA A 268 30.69 -0.02 -1.17
C ALA A 268 30.77 0.34 0.33
N PRO A 269 29.78 -0.05 1.18
CA PRO A 269 29.81 0.25 2.62
C PRO A 269 31.08 -0.20 3.35
N VAL A 270 31.65 -1.36 2.96
CA VAL A 270 32.91 -1.90 3.52
C VAL A 270 34.06 -0.93 3.25
N HIS A 271 34.33 -0.63 1.98
CA HIS A 271 35.38 0.33 1.59
C HIS A 271 35.11 1.75 2.12
N PHE A 272 33.85 2.14 2.32
CA PHE A 272 33.53 3.41 2.98
C PHE A 272 34.03 3.40 4.44
N LYS A 273 33.81 2.32 5.20
CA LYS A 273 34.33 2.18 6.56
C LYS A 273 35.88 2.09 6.57
N GLU A 274 36.46 1.22 5.74
CA GLU A 274 37.92 1.01 5.63
C GLU A 274 38.69 2.31 5.32
N ASN A 275 38.24 3.08 4.32
CA ASN A 275 38.92 4.31 3.90
C ASN A 275 38.94 5.39 4.99
N HIS A 276 37.88 5.48 5.80
CA HIS A 276 37.79 6.45 6.89
C HIS A 276 38.43 5.97 8.20
N GLN A 277 38.39 4.67 8.51
CA GLN A 277 39.17 4.11 9.61
C GLN A 277 40.69 4.29 9.36
N THR A 278 41.13 4.14 8.11
CA THR A 278 42.53 4.35 7.70
C THR A 278 42.99 5.81 7.87
N SER A 279 42.11 6.80 7.62
CA SER A 279 42.46 8.20 7.84
C SER A 279 42.45 8.59 9.33
N LEU A 280 41.52 8.06 10.12
CA LEU A 280 41.43 8.32 11.56
C LEU A 280 42.61 7.72 12.35
N HIS A 281 43.08 6.52 11.99
CA HIS A 281 44.25 5.88 12.62
C HIS A 281 45.56 6.67 12.46
N SER A 282 45.62 7.60 11.51
CA SER A 282 46.78 8.48 11.29
C SER A 282 46.83 9.67 12.28
N LEU A 283 45.67 10.10 12.79
CA LEU A 283 45.53 11.33 13.59
C LEU A 283 45.50 11.09 15.10
N TYR A 284 45.09 9.91 15.56
CA TYR A 284 44.94 9.57 16.99
C TYR A 284 45.84 8.42 17.46
N ASN A 285 47.00 8.21 16.82
CA ASN A 285 48.04 7.31 17.33
C ASN A 285 49.02 8.08 18.25
N PRO A 286 49.03 7.87 19.58
CA PRO A 286 49.98 8.53 20.49
C PRO A 286 51.42 8.05 20.30
N PHE A 287 51.63 6.91 19.62
CA PHE A 287 52.94 6.33 19.36
C PHE A 287 53.45 6.62 17.93
N ARG A 288 53.72 7.90 17.64
CA ARG A 288 54.62 8.25 16.54
C ARG A 288 56.05 7.78 16.88
N MET A 289 56.44 6.61 16.39
CA MET A 289 57.86 6.24 16.37
C MET A 289 58.63 7.24 15.49
N SER A 290 59.77 7.70 15.99
CA SER A 290 60.57 8.75 15.34
C SER A 290 61.08 8.31 13.97
N ILE A 291 60.96 9.21 12.98
CA ILE A 291 61.44 8.98 11.61
C ILE A 291 62.95 9.30 11.53
N SER A 292 63.77 8.58 12.31
CA SER A 292 65.22 8.74 12.28
C SER A 292 65.85 7.87 11.18
N SER A 293 66.54 8.49 10.24
CA SER A 293 66.90 7.91 8.94
C SER A 293 68.25 7.19 8.94
N ILE A 294 68.36 6.07 9.67
CA ILE A 294 69.63 5.32 9.83
C ILE A 294 69.60 3.91 9.20
N ALA A 295 68.45 3.42 8.74
CA ALA A 295 68.34 2.14 8.01
C ALA A 295 67.62 2.30 6.67
N LEU A 296 68.18 1.70 5.61
CA LEU A 296 67.58 1.65 4.27
C LEU A 296 66.29 0.84 4.27
N ARG A 297 65.14 1.48 4.01
CA ARG A 297 63.90 0.78 3.67
C ARG A 297 64.05 0.14 2.29
N LYS A 298 64.16 -1.19 2.27
CA LYS A 298 63.95 -2.03 1.08
C LYS A 298 62.58 -1.68 0.48
N ARG A 299 62.53 -1.35 -0.82
CA ARG A 299 61.26 -1.18 -1.55
C ARG A 299 60.65 -2.56 -1.80
N GLU A 300 59.48 -2.81 -1.23
CA GLU A 300 58.58 -3.88 -1.67
C GLU A 300 57.37 -3.24 -2.36
N GLY A 301 57.47 -3.14 -3.68
CA GLY A 301 56.41 -2.59 -4.51
C GLY A 301 55.18 -3.49 -4.46
N HIS A 302 54.01 -2.90 -4.21
CA HIS A 302 52.74 -3.62 -4.24
C HIS A 302 52.09 -3.41 -5.60
N THR A 303 51.93 -4.50 -6.33
CA THR A 303 51.28 -4.54 -7.65
C THR A 303 49.80 -4.16 -7.50
N ILE A 304 49.31 -3.27 -8.35
CA ILE A 304 47.86 -3.03 -8.47
C ILE A 304 47.26 -4.26 -9.17
N HIS A 305 46.48 -5.04 -8.43
CA HIS A 305 45.56 -6.02 -9.00
C HIS A 305 44.14 -5.47 -8.88
N GLU A 306 43.68 -4.82 -9.94
CA GLU A 306 42.26 -4.83 -10.26
C GLU A 306 41.92 -6.23 -10.77
N ASP A 307 41.00 -6.95 -10.12
CA ASP A 307 40.05 -7.79 -10.85
C ASP A 307 38.79 -8.10 -10.03
N ASN A 308 37.76 -8.61 -10.70
CA ASN A 308 36.42 -8.85 -10.17
C ASN A 308 36.23 -10.28 -9.61
N ASN A 309 35.04 -10.51 -9.05
CA ASN A 309 34.43 -11.82 -8.76
C ASN A 309 35.09 -12.67 -7.66
N HIS A 310 34.59 -12.50 -6.42
CA HIS A 310 34.70 -13.55 -5.39
C HIS A 310 33.44 -13.67 -4.55
N SER A 311 32.51 -14.53 -4.99
CA SER A 311 31.31 -14.99 -4.24
C SER A 311 30.64 -16.21 -4.90
N GLN A 312 31.41 -17.20 -5.36
CA GLN A 312 30.87 -18.52 -5.73
C GLN A 312 31.84 -19.64 -5.32
N TYR A 313 31.25 -20.75 -4.87
CA TYR A 313 31.83 -22.05 -4.52
C TYR A 313 33.02 -22.10 -3.55
N ARG A 314 32.76 -22.72 -2.38
CA ARG A 314 33.59 -23.82 -1.89
C ARG A 314 32.78 -24.81 -1.05
N SER A 315 33.02 -26.09 -1.27
CA SER A 315 32.42 -27.24 -0.59
C SER A 315 33.48 -28.32 -0.36
N GLU A 316 33.19 -29.26 0.56
CA GLU A 316 33.90 -30.55 0.80
C GLU A 316 35.27 -30.52 1.53
N GLY A 317 35.59 -31.64 2.24
CA GLY A 317 36.90 -31.94 2.87
C GLY A 317 37.16 -31.31 4.27
N VAL A 318 37.25 -31.97 5.45
CA VAL A 318 37.56 -33.37 5.87
C VAL A 318 39.02 -33.76 5.58
N LEU A 319 39.92 -34.18 6.50
CA LEU A 319 40.05 -34.33 8.00
C LEU A 319 41.58 -34.59 8.29
N PRO A 320 42.13 -34.96 9.50
CA PRO A 320 41.71 -34.89 10.92
C PRO A 320 42.77 -34.31 11.92
N MET A 321 42.48 -34.33 13.24
CA MET A 321 43.43 -34.26 14.41
C MET A 321 44.21 -32.93 14.63
N TYR A 322 44.67 -32.48 15.82
CA TYR A 322 44.47 -32.74 17.27
C TYR A 322 45.19 -31.53 18.01
N ARG A 323 45.15 -31.18 19.31
CA ARG A 323 44.61 -31.72 20.58
C ARG A 323 44.53 -30.59 21.65
N SER A 324 43.45 -30.45 22.42
CA SER A 324 43.43 -30.18 23.90
C SER A 324 42.02 -29.77 24.40
N SER A 325 41.80 -29.77 25.72
CA SER A 325 40.48 -29.97 26.32
C SER A 325 40.15 -29.08 27.52
N LYS A 326 38.92 -28.54 27.57
CA LYS A 326 38.12 -28.31 28.79
C LYS A 326 36.63 -28.60 28.49
N PRO A 327 35.85 -29.23 29.40
CA PRO A 327 34.45 -29.58 29.14
C PRO A 327 33.48 -28.42 29.45
N SER A 328 32.38 -28.33 28.70
CA SER A 328 31.29 -27.38 28.93
C SER A 328 30.16 -27.95 29.80
N ILE A 329 29.36 -27.06 30.38
CA ILE A 329 28.37 -27.29 31.46
C ILE A 329 27.10 -28.07 31.00
N ALA A 330 27.14 -28.74 29.85
CA ALA A 330 25.97 -29.36 29.21
C ALA A 330 25.43 -30.63 29.90
N LEU A 331 26.23 -31.36 30.68
CA LEU A 331 25.86 -32.69 31.19
C LEU A 331 24.89 -32.67 32.38
N VAL A 332 24.71 -31.53 33.05
CA VAL A 332 23.87 -31.43 34.27
C VAL A 332 22.39 -31.19 33.96
N LEU A 333 22.08 -30.55 32.82
CA LEU A 333 20.72 -30.19 32.42
C LEU A 333 19.93 -31.33 31.74
N LEU A 334 20.59 -32.44 31.41
CA LEU A 334 19.99 -33.60 30.73
C LEU A 334 19.53 -34.73 31.68
N LEU A 335 19.68 -34.52 33.00
CA LEU A 335 19.39 -35.51 34.05
C LEU A 335 18.13 -35.20 34.88
N SER A 336 17.41 -34.12 34.56
CA SER A 336 16.27 -33.62 35.34
C SER A 336 14.89 -33.83 34.69
N LEU A 337 14.81 -34.26 33.42
CA LEU A 337 13.54 -34.37 32.67
C LEU A 337 12.92 -35.78 32.66
N THR A 338 13.61 -36.79 33.20
CA THR A 338 13.18 -38.21 33.14
C THR A 338 12.28 -38.66 34.30
N LEU A 339 11.82 -37.72 35.14
CA LEU A 339 11.19 -38.02 36.45
C LEU A 339 9.67 -37.80 36.52
N PHE A 340 8.98 -37.57 35.38
CA PHE A 340 7.55 -37.19 35.36
C PHE A 340 6.61 -38.12 34.56
N VAL A 341 7.05 -39.30 34.12
CA VAL A 341 6.20 -40.26 33.35
C VAL A 341 6.25 -41.66 33.95
N THR A 342 5.85 -41.79 35.22
CA THR A 342 5.63 -43.10 35.89
C THR A 342 4.57 -43.01 36.98
N ALA A 343 3.30 -42.83 36.59
CA ALA A 343 2.16 -42.95 37.49
C ALA A 343 0.94 -43.57 36.79
N CYS A 344 0.17 -44.37 37.53
CA CYS A 344 -1.16 -44.90 37.17
C CYS A 344 -1.23 -45.83 35.93
N ALA A 345 -0.66 -47.03 36.06
CA ALA A 345 -1.08 -48.19 35.27
C ALA A 345 -1.16 -49.46 36.15
N SER A 346 -2.35 -49.79 36.66
CA SER A 346 -2.86 -51.17 36.89
C SER A 346 -4.09 -51.22 37.82
N SER A 347 -5.15 -51.87 37.35
CA SER A 347 -6.08 -52.70 38.12
C SER A 347 -6.68 -53.73 37.14
N SER A 348 -7.12 -54.90 37.60
CA SER A 348 -7.17 -56.09 36.74
C SER A 348 -8.36 -57.04 36.99
N SER A 349 -8.65 -57.84 35.95
CA SER A 349 -9.40 -59.11 35.96
C SER A 349 -10.94 -59.04 36.12
N PRO A 350 -11.70 -60.08 35.69
CA PRO A 350 -11.41 -61.12 34.68
C PRO A 350 -12.52 -61.25 33.59
N ALA A 351 -12.42 -62.28 32.73
CA ALA A 351 -13.29 -62.50 31.56
C ALA A 351 -14.54 -63.36 31.83
N GLY A 352 -15.56 -63.29 30.95
CA GLY A 352 -16.71 -64.20 30.97
C GLY A 352 -17.74 -64.08 29.83
N ASP A 353 -17.73 -65.08 28.94
CA ASP A 353 -18.88 -65.66 28.19
C ASP A 353 -19.31 -65.13 26.80
N LYS A 354 -20.11 -65.97 26.11
CA LYS A 354 -20.49 -65.94 24.69
C LYS A 354 -21.87 -65.33 24.45
N GLY A 355 -22.07 -64.72 23.28
CA GLY A 355 -23.39 -64.27 22.78
C GLY A 355 -23.44 -64.22 21.26
N GLN A 356 -24.64 -64.40 20.68
CA GLN A 356 -24.87 -64.32 19.23
C GLN A 356 -25.20 -62.89 18.78
N ALA A 357 -25.00 -62.58 17.50
CA ALA A 357 -25.41 -61.32 16.87
C ALA A 357 -26.97 -61.23 16.78
N PRO A 358 -27.57 -60.02 16.66
CA PRO A 358 -27.57 -59.35 15.34
C PRO A 358 -27.53 -57.80 15.32
N ALA A 359 -27.05 -57.26 14.19
CA ALA A 359 -27.44 -56.01 13.51
C ALA A 359 -27.42 -54.62 14.20
N SER A 360 -26.91 -53.63 13.46
CA SER A 360 -26.92 -52.16 13.70
C SER A 360 -26.11 -51.67 14.93
N THR A 361 -25.49 -50.47 14.93
CA THR A 361 -25.59 -49.32 13.99
C THR A 361 -24.24 -48.61 13.81
N SER A 362 -24.03 -48.00 12.63
CA SER A 362 -23.14 -46.86 12.33
C SER A 362 -21.93 -46.52 13.23
N SER A 363 -20.73 -46.61 12.64
CA SER A 363 -19.70 -45.57 12.78
C SER A 363 -18.99 -45.38 11.44
N SER A 364 -19.18 -44.23 10.80
CA SER A 364 -18.54 -43.89 9.53
C SER A 364 -17.06 -43.56 9.72
N THR A 365 -16.17 -44.38 9.16
CA THR A 365 -14.73 -44.06 9.10
C THR A 365 -14.49 -42.96 8.07
N GLU A 366 -14.52 -41.71 8.50
CA GLU A 366 -14.20 -40.57 7.64
C GLU A 366 -12.72 -40.63 7.26
N GLN A 367 -12.46 -40.74 5.94
CA GLN A 367 -11.16 -41.11 5.42
C GLN A 367 -10.24 -39.87 5.37
N ALA A 368 -9.30 -39.80 6.32
CA ALA A 368 -8.40 -38.66 6.48
C ALA A 368 -7.68 -38.29 5.17
N ALA A 369 -7.97 -37.10 4.64
CA ALA A 369 -7.31 -36.58 3.46
C ALA A 369 -5.83 -36.29 3.78
N SER A 370 -4.93 -36.76 2.92
CA SER A 370 -3.49 -36.48 3.07
C SER A 370 -3.20 -34.98 2.88
N GLU A 371 -2.38 -34.42 3.76
CA GLU A 371 -1.80 -33.09 3.57
C GLU A 371 -0.65 -33.17 2.54
N ARG A 372 -0.46 -32.10 1.76
CA ARG A 372 0.73 -31.87 0.93
C ARG A 372 1.43 -30.61 1.42
N VAL A 373 2.74 -30.64 1.54
CA VAL A 373 3.54 -29.43 1.81
C VAL A 373 3.94 -28.82 0.48
N LEU A 374 3.52 -27.59 0.22
CA LEU A 374 3.92 -26.79 -0.94
C LEU A 374 4.62 -25.51 -0.45
N LYS A 375 5.51 -24.95 -1.27
CA LYS A 375 6.19 -23.69 -0.96
C LYS A 375 5.52 -22.54 -1.70
N ASP A 376 5.05 -21.54 -0.98
CA ASP A 376 4.39 -20.36 -1.57
C ASP A 376 5.41 -19.36 -2.15
N ALA A 377 4.92 -18.34 -2.86
CA ALA A 377 5.78 -17.36 -3.52
C ALA A 377 6.49 -16.36 -2.57
N LEU A 378 6.11 -16.33 -1.28
CA LEU A 378 6.86 -15.65 -0.21
C LEU A 378 7.92 -16.56 0.41
N GLY A 379 7.85 -17.86 0.15
CA GLY A 379 8.78 -18.88 0.61
C GLY A 379 8.31 -19.64 1.86
N HIS A 380 7.04 -19.53 2.26
CA HIS A 380 6.46 -20.27 3.36
C HIS A 380 6.16 -21.72 2.96
N GLU A 381 6.32 -22.66 3.90
CA GLU A 381 5.87 -24.04 3.73
C GLU A 381 4.41 -24.18 4.18
N VAL A 382 3.51 -24.33 3.22
CA VAL A 382 2.06 -24.37 3.43
C VAL A 382 1.56 -25.81 3.36
N LYS A 383 0.87 -26.26 4.41
CA LYS A 383 0.16 -27.55 4.46
C LYS A 383 -1.18 -27.43 3.73
N VAL A 384 -1.19 -27.72 2.43
CA VAL A 384 -2.37 -27.67 1.58
C VAL A 384 -3.07 -29.03 1.56
N PRO A 385 -4.40 -29.11 1.75
CA PRO A 385 -5.13 -30.37 1.60
C PRO A 385 -4.92 -31.02 0.21
N ALA A 386 -4.95 -32.34 0.11
CA ALA A 386 -4.92 -33.03 -1.19
C ALA A 386 -6.19 -32.85 -2.04
N ASN A 387 -7.30 -32.42 -1.42
CA ASN A 387 -8.60 -32.21 -2.07
C ASN A 387 -9.43 -31.14 -1.29
N PRO A 388 -9.07 -29.84 -1.35
CA PRO A 388 -9.77 -28.78 -0.63
C PRO A 388 -11.20 -28.60 -1.14
N GLN A 389 -12.17 -28.52 -0.23
CA GLN A 389 -13.61 -28.42 -0.52
C GLN A 389 -14.16 -27.00 -0.31
N ARG A 390 -13.44 -26.15 0.43
CA ARG A 390 -13.89 -24.83 0.89
C ARG A 390 -12.88 -23.74 0.57
N VAL A 391 -12.54 -23.63 -0.72
CA VAL A 391 -11.55 -22.69 -1.24
C VAL A 391 -12.09 -21.25 -1.23
N ILE A 392 -11.29 -20.30 -0.74
CA ILE A 392 -11.42 -18.87 -1.04
C ILE A 392 -10.22 -18.47 -1.89
N ALA A 393 -10.45 -18.03 -3.12
CA ALA A 393 -9.44 -17.48 -4.02
C ALA A 393 -9.99 -16.20 -4.67
N SER A 394 -10.01 -15.12 -3.86
CA SER A 394 -10.66 -13.87 -4.22
C SER A 394 -9.94 -13.17 -5.37
N TYR A 395 -10.70 -12.75 -6.40
CA TYR A 395 -10.22 -12.21 -7.69
C TYR A 395 -9.57 -13.26 -8.62
N LEU A 396 -9.34 -14.48 -8.13
CA LEU A 396 -8.75 -15.62 -8.87
C LEU A 396 -9.83 -16.59 -9.40
N GLU A 397 -11.10 -16.19 -9.41
CA GLU A 397 -12.22 -17.10 -9.67
C GLU A 397 -12.24 -17.67 -11.11
N ASP A 398 -11.66 -16.97 -12.11
CA ASP A 398 -11.50 -17.49 -13.47
C ASP A 398 -10.72 -18.81 -13.48
N HIS A 399 -9.58 -18.83 -12.79
CA HIS A 399 -8.71 -20.02 -12.67
C HIS A 399 -9.40 -21.14 -11.91
N LEU A 400 -10.18 -20.83 -10.86
CA LEU A 400 -10.98 -21.84 -10.16
C LEU A 400 -12.00 -22.49 -11.12
N VAL A 401 -12.79 -21.68 -11.84
CA VAL A 401 -13.80 -22.19 -12.77
C VAL A 401 -13.17 -22.96 -13.92
N ALA A 402 -12.03 -22.49 -14.46
CA ALA A 402 -11.26 -23.19 -15.50
C ALA A 402 -10.75 -24.59 -15.05
N LEU A 403 -10.51 -24.77 -13.75
CA LEU A 403 -10.12 -26.03 -13.13
C LEU A 403 -11.32 -26.88 -12.62
N GLY A 404 -12.55 -26.39 -12.81
CA GLY A 404 -13.79 -27.04 -12.35
C GLY A 404 -14.05 -26.93 -10.84
N VAL A 405 -13.44 -25.95 -10.16
CA VAL A 405 -13.58 -25.70 -8.72
C VAL A 405 -14.49 -24.48 -8.51
N LYS A 406 -15.39 -24.57 -7.52
CA LYS A 406 -16.24 -23.43 -7.10
C LYS A 406 -15.76 -22.90 -5.75
N PRO A 407 -15.48 -21.59 -5.61
CA PRO A 407 -15.14 -21.01 -4.32
C PRO A 407 -16.36 -20.94 -3.39
N VAL A 408 -16.13 -20.87 -2.07
CA VAL A 408 -17.23 -20.67 -1.11
C VAL A 408 -17.75 -19.22 -1.05
N ALA A 409 -16.99 -18.27 -1.61
CA ALA A 409 -17.43 -16.90 -1.83
C ALA A 409 -16.73 -16.28 -3.04
N GLN A 410 -17.40 -15.38 -3.75
CA GLN A 410 -16.88 -14.65 -4.92
C GLN A 410 -16.58 -13.17 -4.58
N TRP A 411 -15.49 -12.63 -5.12
CA TRP A 411 -15.08 -11.24 -4.95
C TRP A 411 -16.15 -10.23 -5.38
N SER A 412 -16.32 -9.16 -4.59
CA SER A 412 -17.17 -8.01 -4.96
C SER A 412 -16.66 -6.70 -4.39
N ILE A 413 -16.76 -5.63 -5.19
CA ILE A 413 -16.44 -4.25 -4.77
C ILE A 413 -17.47 -3.74 -3.73
N ASN A 414 -18.73 -4.17 -3.85
CA ASN A 414 -19.85 -3.75 -3.00
C ASN A 414 -20.53 -4.95 -2.34
N LYS A 415 -20.97 -4.82 -1.08
CA LYS A 415 -21.76 -5.86 -0.40
C LYS A 415 -23.15 -5.95 -1.04
N GLY A 416 -23.47 -7.10 -1.65
CA GLY A 416 -24.79 -7.35 -2.25
C GLY A 416 -24.83 -7.24 -3.78
N THR A 417 -24.22 -8.23 -4.45
CA THR A 417 -24.52 -8.68 -5.84
C THR A 417 -24.32 -7.74 -7.04
N THR A 418 -24.11 -6.43 -6.89
CA THR A 418 -24.01 -5.49 -8.04
C THR A 418 -22.59 -5.19 -8.54
N SER A 419 -21.56 -5.92 -8.10
CA SER A 419 -20.16 -5.64 -8.49
C SER A 419 -19.24 -6.87 -8.47
N VAL A 420 -19.71 -7.97 -9.06
CA VAL A 420 -19.00 -9.26 -9.20
C VAL A 420 -18.40 -9.44 -10.60
N GLN A 421 -17.61 -10.49 -10.80
CA GLN A 421 -17.13 -10.90 -12.13
C GLN A 421 -18.28 -11.48 -12.98
N ASN A 422 -19.00 -10.61 -13.70
CA ASN A 422 -20.24 -10.94 -14.40
C ASN A 422 -20.07 -12.00 -15.49
N TYR A 423 -18.94 -12.00 -16.20
CA TYR A 423 -18.62 -12.97 -17.26
C TYR A 423 -18.45 -14.43 -16.77
N LEU A 424 -18.33 -14.66 -15.45
CA LEU A 424 -18.27 -15.98 -14.81
C LEU A 424 -19.60 -16.44 -14.18
N GLN A 425 -20.66 -15.62 -14.18
CA GLN A 425 -21.89 -15.95 -13.46
C GLN A 425 -22.66 -17.15 -14.04
N LYS A 426 -22.35 -17.61 -15.25
CA LYS A 426 -22.80 -18.91 -15.77
C LYS A 426 -22.48 -20.05 -14.78
N ASP A 427 -21.32 -19.98 -14.13
CA ASP A 427 -20.77 -21.02 -13.27
C ASP A 427 -20.76 -20.62 -11.78
N LEU A 428 -20.71 -19.31 -11.48
CA LEU A 428 -20.67 -18.76 -10.11
C LEU A 428 -22.03 -18.26 -9.56
N ASN A 429 -23.12 -18.24 -10.34
CA ASN A 429 -24.43 -17.80 -9.85
C ASN A 429 -24.87 -18.58 -8.58
N GLY A 430 -25.39 -17.85 -7.60
CA GLY A 430 -25.78 -18.38 -6.28
C GLY A 430 -24.66 -18.44 -5.25
N ILE A 431 -23.38 -18.25 -5.62
CA ILE A 431 -22.28 -18.17 -4.66
C ILE A 431 -22.31 -16.80 -3.96
N PRO A 432 -22.22 -16.74 -2.62
CA PRO A 432 -22.28 -15.48 -1.86
C PRO A 432 -21.06 -14.59 -2.12
N THR A 433 -21.21 -13.27 -1.96
CA THR A 433 -20.13 -12.30 -2.20
C THR A 433 -19.27 -12.05 -0.97
N ILE A 434 -17.94 -12.01 -1.13
CA ILE A 434 -16.99 -11.49 -0.13
C ILE A 434 -16.45 -10.10 -0.57
N PRO A 435 -16.27 -9.13 0.36
CA PRO A 435 -15.71 -7.82 0.02
C PRO A 435 -14.27 -7.86 -0.50
N PHE A 436 -13.92 -6.97 -1.43
CA PHE A 436 -12.59 -6.86 -2.03
C PHE A 436 -11.44 -6.62 -1.03
N ASP A 437 -11.74 -6.05 0.15
CA ASP A 437 -10.79 -5.76 1.22
C ASP A 437 -10.53 -6.97 2.16
N LEU A 438 -11.24 -8.09 1.93
CA LEU A 438 -11.09 -9.38 2.61
C LEU A 438 -11.00 -9.31 4.15
N PRO A 439 -11.94 -8.61 4.84
CA PRO A 439 -11.91 -8.51 6.29
C PRO A 439 -12.01 -9.90 6.94
N PHE A 440 -11.10 -10.18 7.87
CA PHE A 440 -10.88 -11.52 8.45
C PHE A 440 -12.15 -12.18 8.98
N GLU A 441 -13.03 -11.44 9.66
CA GLU A 441 -14.35 -11.90 10.13
C GLU A 441 -15.24 -12.47 9.00
N ALA A 442 -15.20 -11.86 7.81
CA ALA A 442 -15.95 -12.37 6.66
C ALA A 442 -15.32 -13.67 6.14
N VAL A 443 -13.98 -13.72 6.03
CA VAL A 443 -13.24 -14.94 5.63
C VAL A 443 -13.52 -16.09 6.61
N MET A 444 -13.47 -15.82 7.92
CA MET A 444 -13.82 -16.77 8.99
C MET A 444 -15.27 -17.26 8.88
N SER A 445 -16.23 -16.38 8.56
CA SER A 445 -17.64 -16.76 8.46
C SER A 445 -17.91 -17.84 7.40
N PHE A 446 -17.11 -17.87 6.33
CA PHE A 446 -17.19 -18.90 5.28
C PHE A 446 -16.50 -20.22 5.64
N LYS A 447 -15.75 -20.30 6.75
CA LYS A 447 -15.02 -21.50 7.20
C LYS A 447 -14.23 -22.18 6.08
N PRO A 448 -13.23 -21.50 5.47
CA PRO A 448 -12.41 -22.09 4.43
C PRO A 448 -11.56 -23.25 4.95
N ASP A 449 -11.17 -24.16 4.05
CA ASP A 449 -10.12 -25.17 4.29
C ASP A 449 -8.84 -24.88 3.50
N LEU A 450 -8.90 -23.91 2.58
CA LEU A 450 -7.77 -23.35 1.85
C LEU A 450 -8.08 -21.90 1.46
N ILE A 451 -7.12 -21.00 1.71
CA ILE A 451 -7.13 -19.62 1.25
C ILE A 451 -6.01 -19.47 0.21
N ILE A 452 -6.34 -18.95 -0.96
CA ILE A 452 -5.38 -18.66 -2.05
C ILE A 452 -5.39 -17.15 -2.27
N MET A 453 -4.19 -16.55 -2.28
CA MET A 453 -3.98 -15.12 -2.38
C MET A 453 -3.18 -14.79 -3.64
N ASP A 454 -3.66 -13.84 -4.45
CA ASP A 454 -3.05 -13.38 -5.71
C ASP A 454 -1.57 -13.06 -5.52
N SER A 455 -1.25 -12.09 -4.67
CA SER A 455 0.10 -11.54 -4.56
C SER A 455 0.47 -11.13 -3.15
N ALA A 456 1.78 -11.04 -2.89
CA ALA A 456 2.40 -10.57 -1.65
C ALA A 456 1.78 -9.26 -1.09
N GLU A 457 1.30 -8.36 -1.95
CA GLU A 457 0.66 -7.09 -1.55
C GLU A 457 -0.66 -7.32 -0.78
N THR A 458 -1.42 -8.35 -1.16
CA THR A 458 -2.72 -8.67 -0.52
C THR A 458 -2.55 -9.14 0.93
N VAL A 459 -1.45 -9.83 1.22
CA VAL A 459 -1.09 -10.43 2.52
C VAL A 459 0.01 -9.66 3.27
N ALA A 460 0.41 -8.48 2.78
CA ALA A 460 1.48 -7.67 3.35
C ALA A 460 1.20 -7.19 4.79
N GLY A 461 2.27 -7.03 5.58
CA GLY A 461 2.20 -6.74 7.00
C GLY A 461 1.99 -8.03 7.81
N ASP A 462 1.10 -7.99 8.81
CA ASP A 462 0.72 -9.13 9.63
C ASP A 462 -0.46 -9.94 9.03
N LYS A 463 -1.01 -9.52 7.88
CA LYS A 463 -2.18 -10.15 7.28
C LYS A 463 -1.99 -11.63 6.95
N TYR A 464 -0.81 -12.03 6.46
CA TYR A 464 -0.49 -13.44 6.20
C TYR A 464 -0.68 -14.31 7.46
N ASP A 465 -0.16 -13.85 8.61
CA ASP A 465 -0.33 -14.54 9.90
C ASP A 465 -1.78 -14.51 10.40
N GLN A 466 -2.56 -13.48 10.05
CA GLN A 466 -3.97 -13.43 10.39
C GLN A 466 -4.81 -14.40 9.54
N TYR A 467 -4.60 -14.47 8.22
CA TYR A 467 -5.28 -15.46 7.37
C TYR A 467 -4.85 -16.91 7.71
N SER A 468 -3.57 -17.14 8.01
CA SER A 468 -3.05 -18.45 8.38
C SER A 468 -3.61 -19.01 9.70
N LYS A 469 -4.20 -18.16 10.55
CA LYS A 469 -4.96 -18.58 11.76
C LYS A 469 -6.40 -19.01 11.44
N ILE A 470 -6.90 -18.73 10.23
CA ILE A 470 -8.24 -19.11 9.76
C ILE A 470 -8.16 -20.45 9.03
N ALA A 471 -7.25 -20.57 8.07
CA ALA A 471 -7.01 -21.76 7.25
C ALA A 471 -5.62 -21.70 6.60
N PRO A 472 -5.09 -22.82 6.08
CA PRO A 472 -3.89 -22.81 5.24
C PRO A 472 -3.98 -21.74 4.16
N THR A 473 -3.01 -20.82 4.13
CA THR A 473 -2.99 -19.67 3.24
C THR A 473 -1.80 -19.81 2.29
N TYR A 474 -2.04 -19.71 0.98
CA TYR A 474 -1.02 -19.85 -0.06
C TYR A 474 -0.95 -18.60 -0.94
N THR A 475 0.22 -17.97 -1.04
CA THR A 475 0.46 -16.81 -1.92
C THR A 475 0.98 -17.24 -3.28
N VAL A 476 0.30 -16.87 -4.36
CA VAL A 476 0.64 -17.28 -5.73
C VAL A 476 1.74 -16.42 -6.36
N GLY A 477 1.72 -15.09 -6.13
CA GLY A 477 2.69 -14.12 -6.64
C GLY A 477 3.58 -13.50 -5.55
N GLY A 478 4.90 -13.52 -5.75
CA GLY A 478 5.87 -12.83 -4.88
C GLY A 478 5.97 -11.32 -5.15
N GLU A 479 5.70 -10.92 -6.40
CA GLU A 479 5.30 -9.57 -6.80
C GLU A 479 3.87 -9.65 -7.39
N LYS A 480 3.40 -8.61 -8.09
CA LYS A 480 2.18 -8.72 -8.90
C LYS A 480 2.42 -9.68 -10.06
N ASN A 481 1.89 -10.91 -9.94
CA ASN A 481 2.08 -11.94 -10.95
C ASN A 481 1.22 -11.63 -12.17
N ASN A 482 1.84 -11.08 -13.20
CA ASN A 482 1.15 -10.63 -14.40
C ASN A 482 0.98 -11.74 -15.46
N ASP A 483 1.58 -12.92 -15.29
CA ASP A 483 1.40 -14.05 -16.21
C ASP A 483 0.32 -15.01 -15.70
N TRP A 484 -0.91 -14.76 -16.16
CA TRP A 484 -2.09 -15.58 -15.88
C TRP A 484 -1.91 -17.07 -16.25
N ARG A 485 -0.98 -17.41 -17.16
CA ARG A 485 -0.69 -18.81 -17.52
C ARG A 485 0.11 -19.52 -16.42
N GLN A 486 1.09 -18.83 -15.82
CA GLN A 486 1.82 -19.36 -14.66
C GLN A 486 0.90 -19.44 -13.45
N GLU A 487 0.07 -18.41 -13.25
CA GLU A 487 -0.94 -18.36 -12.19
C GLU A 487 -1.90 -19.57 -12.25
N LEU A 488 -2.47 -19.88 -13.43
CA LEU A 488 -3.30 -21.08 -13.65
C LEU A 488 -2.55 -22.38 -13.30
N LEU A 489 -1.27 -22.49 -13.68
CA LEU A 489 -0.46 -23.68 -13.42
C LEU A 489 -0.17 -23.85 -11.92
N THR A 490 0.17 -22.77 -11.21
CA THR A 490 0.41 -22.78 -9.76
C THR A 490 -0.88 -23.04 -8.99
N ILE A 491 -2.00 -22.42 -9.34
CA ILE A 491 -3.32 -22.72 -8.75
C ILE A 491 -3.70 -24.18 -9.05
N GLY A 492 -3.36 -24.69 -10.24
CA GLY A 492 -3.46 -26.11 -10.58
C GLY A 492 -2.67 -27.02 -9.64
N GLU A 493 -1.40 -26.72 -9.35
CA GLU A 493 -0.60 -27.46 -8.36
C GLU A 493 -1.17 -27.39 -6.94
N VAL A 494 -1.52 -26.18 -6.49
CA VAL A 494 -2.16 -25.93 -5.19
C VAL A 494 -3.44 -26.74 -5.04
N LEU A 495 -4.29 -26.82 -6.06
CA LEU A 495 -5.55 -27.56 -6.02
C LEU A 495 -5.43 -29.06 -6.39
N ASN A 496 -4.22 -29.58 -6.62
CA ASN A 496 -3.96 -30.96 -7.06
C ASN A 496 -4.57 -31.31 -8.45
N LYS A 497 -4.71 -30.29 -9.30
CA LYS A 497 -5.38 -30.26 -10.62
C LYS A 497 -4.44 -29.81 -11.75
N SER A 498 -3.14 -30.08 -11.61
CA SER A 498 -2.11 -29.68 -12.59
C SER A 498 -2.28 -30.31 -13.98
N LYS A 499 -3.07 -31.39 -14.10
CA LYS A 499 -3.43 -31.97 -15.40
C LYS A 499 -4.49 -31.10 -16.10
N GLU A 500 -5.55 -30.76 -15.38
CA GLU A 500 -6.60 -29.86 -15.88
C GLU A 500 -6.06 -28.47 -16.20
N ALA A 501 -5.14 -27.93 -15.39
CA ALA A 501 -4.47 -26.66 -15.67
C ALA A 501 -3.75 -26.67 -17.02
N LYS A 502 -2.96 -27.72 -17.29
CA LYS A 502 -2.25 -27.89 -18.56
C LYS A 502 -3.20 -28.10 -19.73
N GLN A 503 -4.28 -28.88 -19.55
CA GLN A 503 -5.29 -29.11 -20.58
C GLN A 503 -6.09 -27.84 -20.91
N ALA A 504 -6.43 -27.04 -19.91
CA ALA A 504 -7.12 -25.75 -20.10
C ALA A 504 -6.22 -24.75 -20.84
N LEU A 505 -4.94 -24.67 -20.47
CA LEU A 505 -3.94 -23.86 -21.16
C LEU A 505 -3.71 -24.32 -22.61
N GLU A 506 -3.54 -25.62 -22.86
CA GLU A 506 -3.41 -26.19 -24.21
C GLU A 506 -4.66 -25.92 -25.07
N THR A 507 -5.85 -25.99 -24.47
CA THR A 507 -7.12 -25.65 -25.15
C THR A 507 -7.15 -24.17 -25.55
N TYR A 508 -6.71 -23.28 -24.65
CA TYR A 508 -6.59 -21.85 -24.93
C TYR A 508 -5.55 -21.55 -26.02
N ASP A 509 -4.32 -22.06 -25.91
CA ASP A 509 -3.23 -21.74 -26.83
C ASP A 509 -3.52 -22.26 -28.26
N ASN A 510 -4.20 -23.41 -28.39
CA ASN A 510 -4.71 -23.89 -29.67
C ASN A 510 -5.79 -22.96 -30.26
N LYS A 511 -6.73 -22.47 -29.43
CA LYS A 511 -7.76 -21.50 -29.85
C LYS A 511 -7.13 -20.17 -30.28
N ALA A 512 -6.17 -19.66 -29.51
CA ALA A 512 -5.43 -18.45 -29.82
C ALA A 512 -4.67 -18.55 -31.15
N LYS A 513 -4.06 -19.70 -31.43
CA LYS A 513 -3.38 -19.97 -32.71
C LYS A 513 -4.35 -19.96 -33.90
N ASP A 514 -5.46 -20.69 -33.82
CA ASP A 514 -6.50 -20.71 -34.87
C ASP A 514 -7.09 -19.31 -35.10
N ALA A 515 -7.34 -18.56 -34.02
CA ALA A 515 -7.80 -17.17 -34.09
C ALA A 515 -6.79 -16.23 -34.75
N LYS A 516 -5.50 -16.35 -34.40
CA LYS A 516 -4.38 -15.62 -35.03
C LYS A 516 -4.33 -15.88 -36.53
N GLU A 517 -4.41 -17.15 -36.95
CA GLU A 517 -4.42 -17.52 -38.36
C GLU A 517 -5.64 -16.97 -39.12
N LYS A 518 -6.82 -16.92 -38.49
CA LYS A 518 -8.04 -16.33 -39.07
C LYS A 518 -7.94 -14.82 -39.21
N LEU A 519 -7.48 -14.11 -38.17
CA LEU A 519 -7.28 -12.66 -38.20
C LEU A 519 -6.23 -12.24 -39.24
N GLN A 520 -5.10 -12.95 -39.31
CA GLN A 520 -4.07 -12.67 -40.32
C GLN A 520 -4.58 -12.86 -41.76
N LYS A 521 -5.47 -13.83 -42.01
CA LYS A 521 -6.14 -14.02 -43.32
C LYS A 521 -7.17 -12.92 -43.62
N ALA A 522 -7.89 -12.43 -42.61
CA ALA A 522 -8.96 -11.44 -42.78
C ALA A 522 -8.46 -9.97 -42.86
N ILE A 523 -7.48 -9.60 -42.02
CA ILE A 523 -7.06 -8.20 -41.85
C ILE A 523 -5.54 -7.98 -41.88
N GLY A 524 -4.74 -9.04 -42.04
CA GLY A 524 -3.29 -8.97 -41.96
C GLY A 524 -2.82 -8.57 -40.56
N THR A 525 -1.86 -7.64 -40.50
CA THR A 525 -1.29 -7.09 -39.26
C THR A 525 -1.70 -5.62 -39.04
N GLN A 526 -2.99 -5.32 -39.19
CA GLN A 526 -3.53 -3.99 -38.86
C GLN A 526 -3.40 -3.68 -37.35
N LYS A 527 -3.42 -2.39 -37.01
CA LYS A 527 -3.21 -1.92 -35.63
C LYS A 527 -4.52 -1.97 -34.83
N ALA A 528 -4.47 -2.51 -33.62
CA ALA A 528 -5.63 -2.61 -32.73
C ALA A 528 -5.38 -1.92 -31.39
N ALA A 529 -6.41 -1.32 -30.79
CA ALA A 529 -6.32 -0.76 -29.44
C ALA A 529 -7.51 -1.20 -28.59
N ALA A 530 -7.24 -1.60 -27.34
CA ALA A 530 -8.26 -1.68 -26.30
C ALA A 530 -8.19 -0.43 -25.41
N LEU A 531 -9.32 0.25 -25.24
CA LEU A 531 -9.48 1.41 -24.36
C LEU A 531 -10.55 1.16 -23.32
N TRP A 532 -10.31 1.57 -22.08
CA TRP A 532 -11.30 1.61 -21.02
C TRP A 532 -11.78 3.05 -20.83
N VAL A 533 -13.07 3.30 -21.10
CA VAL A 533 -13.66 4.64 -21.14
C VAL A 533 -14.61 4.81 -19.96
N THR A 534 -14.30 5.78 -19.09
CA THR A 534 -15.08 6.07 -17.87
C THR A 534 -15.71 7.47 -17.95
N ALA A 535 -16.61 7.79 -17.01
CA ALA A 535 -17.16 9.15 -16.86
C ALA A 535 -16.13 10.24 -16.43
N LYS A 536 -14.87 9.86 -16.15
CA LYS A 536 -13.81 10.77 -15.65
C LYS A 536 -12.54 10.81 -16.50
N ALA A 537 -12.18 9.69 -17.14
CA ALA A 537 -10.94 9.53 -17.91
C ALA A 537 -11.04 8.38 -18.93
N VAL A 538 -10.14 8.38 -19.91
CA VAL A 538 -9.87 7.26 -20.81
C VAL A 538 -8.56 6.61 -20.40
N TYR A 539 -8.49 5.29 -20.48
CA TYR A 539 -7.29 4.49 -20.26
C TYR A 539 -7.04 3.62 -21.49
N VAL A 540 -5.78 3.27 -21.73
CA VAL A 540 -5.34 2.32 -22.77
C VAL A 540 -4.74 1.10 -22.11
N VAL A 541 -4.95 -0.09 -22.67
CA VAL A 541 -4.32 -1.31 -22.12
C VAL A 541 -2.79 -1.26 -22.30
N SER A 542 -2.06 -1.83 -21.35
CA SER A 542 -0.62 -2.09 -21.49
C SER A 542 -0.35 -3.16 -22.57
N GLU A 543 0.76 -3.00 -23.30
CA GLU A 543 1.23 -3.88 -24.38
C GLU A 543 1.36 -5.36 -23.97
N LYS A 544 1.57 -5.65 -22.68
CA LYS A 544 1.98 -6.98 -22.19
C LYS A 544 1.12 -7.52 -21.05
N LEU A 545 -0.03 -6.90 -20.79
CA LEU A 545 -0.90 -7.19 -19.65
C LEU A 545 -2.36 -7.26 -20.09
N SER A 546 -3.16 -8.09 -19.39
CA SER A 546 -4.60 -8.25 -19.64
C SER A 546 -4.92 -8.37 -21.15
N SER A 547 -5.81 -7.52 -21.68
CA SER A 547 -6.22 -7.59 -23.08
C SER A 547 -5.11 -7.27 -24.10
N GLY A 548 -4.01 -6.64 -23.70
CA GLY A 548 -2.85 -6.42 -24.57
C GLY A 548 -2.04 -7.69 -24.85
N ASP A 549 -1.83 -8.55 -23.83
CA ASP A 549 -1.12 -9.84 -24.01
C ASP A 549 -1.82 -10.69 -25.06
N VAL A 550 -3.16 -10.73 -25.01
CA VAL A 550 -3.99 -11.44 -25.98
C VAL A 550 -3.99 -10.78 -27.36
N LEU A 551 -4.21 -9.46 -27.45
CA LEU A 551 -4.31 -8.76 -28.75
C LEU A 551 -2.97 -8.80 -29.53
N TYR A 552 -1.84 -8.60 -28.86
CA TYR A 552 -0.55 -8.35 -29.52
C TYR A 552 0.35 -9.59 -29.60
N LYS A 553 0.43 -10.40 -28.53
CA LYS A 553 1.26 -11.62 -28.49
C LYS A 553 0.47 -12.82 -29.02
N ASP A 554 -0.70 -13.10 -28.45
CA ASP A 554 -1.48 -14.29 -28.83
C ASP A 554 -2.11 -14.13 -30.22
N LEU A 555 -2.90 -13.09 -30.46
CA LEU A 555 -3.59 -12.82 -31.73
C LEU A 555 -2.71 -12.11 -32.78
N GLY A 556 -1.54 -11.57 -32.39
CA GLY A 556 -0.54 -11.06 -33.34
C GLY A 556 -0.91 -9.77 -34.08
N LEU A 557 -1.80 -8.94 -33.51
CA LEU A 557 -2.15 -7.63 -34.06
C LEU A 557 -1.03 -6.62 -33.78
N ASN A 558 -0.88 -5.60 -34.63
CA ASN A 558 0.21 -4.64 -34.46
C ASN A 558 -0.09 -3.63 -33.34
N VAL A 559 0.91 -3.36 -32.50
CA VAL A 559 0.81 -2.44 -31.36
C VAL A 559 0.78 -0.98 -31.85
N PRO A 560 -0.26 -0.17 -31.52
CA PRO A 560 -0.30 1.26 -31.77
C PRO A 560 0.84 1.99 -31.07
N SER A 561 1.34 3.07 -31.69
CA SER A 561 2.51 3.82 -31.22
C SER A 561 2.31 4.35 -29.79
N ILE A 562 1.08 4.72 -29.45
CA ILE A 562 0.73 5.25 -28.13
C ILE A 562 0.62 4.16 -27.04
N VAL A 563 0.28 2.93 -27.42
CA VAL A 563 0.29 1.76 -26.51
C VAL A 563 1.72 1.45 -26.12
N GLN A 564 2.65 1.44 -27.09
CA GLN A 564 4.08 1.27 -26.83
C GLN A 564 4.64 2.38 -25.94
N GLU A 565 4.26 3.64 -26.17
CA GLU A 565 4.73 4.78 -25.38
C GLU A 565 4.24 4.72 -23.92
N ALA A 566 2.95 4.42 -23.71
CA ALA A 566 2.38 4.24 -22.38
C ALA A 566 3.09 3.08 -21.65
N SER A 567 3.23 1.92 -22.32
CA SER A 567 3.79 0.69 -21.73
C SER A 567 5.29 0.76 -21.43
N LYS A 568 6.01 1.75 -21.97
CA LYS A 568 7.40 2.06 -21.58
C LYS A 568 7.51 2.78 -20.23
N THR A 569 6.41 3.34 -19.71
CA THR A 569 6.42 4.22 -18.52
C THR A 569 5.46 3.80 -17.42
N GLY A 570 4.42 3.02 -17.74
CA GLY A 570 3.46 2.48 -16.77
C GLY A 570 3.55 0.97 -16.59
N THR A 571 3.36 0.51 -15.35
CA THR A 571 3.42 -0.91 -14.94
C THR A 571 2.06 -1.55 -14.65
N ALA A 572 0.97 -0.82 -14.87
CA ALA A 572 -0.40 -1.28 -14.60
C ALA A 572 -1.12 -1.76 -15.88
N ASN A 573 -2.12 -2.62 -15.71
CA ASN A 573 -2.90 -3.20 -16.82
C ASN A 573 -3.57 -2.12 -17.68
N TRP A 574 -4.08 -1.05 -17.05
CA TRP A 574 -4.75 0.07 -17.69
C TRP A 574 -4.02 1.39 -17.38
N LEU A 575 -3.57 2.07 -18.43
CA LEU A 575 -2.69 3.23 -18.37
C LEU A 575 -3.46 4.50 -18.75
N PRO A 576 -3.39 5.60 -17.96
CA PRO A 576 -4.20 6.78 -18.17
C PRO A 576 -3.79 7.53 -19.45
N LEU A 577 -4.76 7.79 -20.34
CA LEU A 577 -4.57 8.46 -21.62
C LEU A 577 -5.19 9.87 -21.57
N SER A 578 -4.42 10.90 -21.96
CA SER A 578 -4.98 12.26 -22.10
C SER A 578 -5.79 12.36 -23.40
N MET A 579 -6.76 13.28 -23.44
CA MET A 579 -7.58 13.50 -24.65
C MET A 579 -6.71 13.96 -25.85
N GLU A 580 -5.68 14.75 -25.59
CA GLU A 580 -4.68 15.16 -26.60
C GLU A 580 -3.96 13.96 -27.21
N LYS A 581 -3.58 12.98 -26.40
CA LYS A 581 -2.98 11.72 -26.86
C LYS A 581 -3.99 10.82 -27.56
N LEU A 582 -5.23 10.74 -27.07
CA LEU A 582 -6.29 9.98 -27.73
C LEU A 582 -6.52 10.43 -29.18
N ALA A 583 -6.43 11.74 -29.47
CA ALA A 583 -6.52 12.27 -30.83
C ALA A 583 -5.40 11.80 -31.77
N THR A 584 -4.26 11.35 -31.24
CA THR A 584 -3.13 10.80 -32.03
C THR A 584 -3.06 9.27 -32.03
N LEU A 585 -4.11 8.57 -31.57
CA LEU A 585 -4.18 7.11 -31.57
C LEU A 585 -4.21 6.55 -33.00
N ASP A 586 -3.15 5.83 -33.37
CA ASP A 586 -2.93 5.23 -34.69
C ASP A 586 -3.44 3.78 -34.79
N ALA A 587 -4.70 3.55 -34.40
CA ALA A 587 -5.35 2.23 -34.46
C ALA A 587 -6.34 2.12 -35.64
N ASP A 588 -6.30 1.00 -36.36
CA ASP A 588 -7.25 0.60 -37.41
C ASP A 588 -8.51 -0.06 -36.85
N TYR A 589 -8.38 -0.75 -35.71
CA TYR A 589 -9.46 -1.39 -34.96
C TYR A 589 -9.47 -0.88 -33.52
N LEU A 590 -10.66 -0.58 -33.01
CA LEU A 590 -10.83 0.01 -31.68
C LEU A 590 -11.86 -0.76 -30.87
N PHE A 591 -11.41 -1.29 -29.74
CA PHE A 591 -12.24 -2.01 -28.77
C PHE A 591 -12.41 -1.13 -27.53
N ILE A 592 -13.65 -0.79 -27.19
CA ILE A 592 -13.99 0.14 -26.10
C ILE A 592 -14.70 -0.62 -24.99
N VAL A 593 -14.07 -0.71 -23.82
CA VAL A 593 -14.75 -1.12 -22.59
C VAL A 593 -15.46 0.09 -22.00
N ASN A 594 -16.80 0.06 -22.01
CA ASN A 594 -17.64 1.23 -21.79
C ASN A 594 -18.18 1.30 -20.36
N SER A 595 -17.40 1.93 -19.48
CA SER A 595 -17.82 2.34 -18.14
C SER A 595 -18.32 3.80 -18.06
N LYS A 596 -18.69 4.42 -19.19
CA LYS A 596 -19.15 5.82 -19.23
C LYS A 596 -20.64 5.95 -18.90
N GLY A 597 -21.43 4.88 -19.08
CA GLY A 597 -22.87 4.87 -18.83
C GLY A 597 -23.71 5.55 -19.93
N VAL A 598 -23.13 5.69 -21.13
CA VAL A 598 -23.78 6.20 -22.36
C VAL A 598 -23.36 5.32 -23.54
N SER A 599 -24.08 5.32 -24.67
CA SER A 599 -23.71 4.46 -25.80
C SER A 599 -22.38 4.85 -26.45
N LYS A 600 -21.80 3.95 -27.26
CA LYS A 600 -20.62 4.23 -28.09
C LYS A 600 -20.82 5.46 -28.99
N GLU A 601 -22.00 5.65 -29.55
CA GLU A 601 -22.31 6.78 -30.42
C GLU A 601 -22.21 8.10 -29.63
N GLU A 602 -22.61 8.10 -28.36
CA GLU A 602 -22.45 9.23 -27.44
C GLU A 602 -20.99 9.41 -26.93
N ILE A 603 -20.16 8.37 -27.01
CA ILE A 603 -18.70 8.51 -26.84
C ILE A 603 -18.09 9.18 -28.07
N LEU A 604 -18.41 8.68 -29.27
CA LEU A 604 -17.81 9.08 -30.54
C LEU A 604 -18.28 10.46 -31.07
N LYS A 605 -19.33 11.06 -30.48
CA LYS A 605 -19.73 12.46 -30.72
C LYS A 605 -18.67 13.49 -30.32
N ASP A 606 -17.79 13.17 -29.37
CA ASP A 606 -16.70 14.08 -28.96
C ASP A 606 -15.66 14.18 -30.11
N PRO A 607 -15.38 15.39 -30.65
CA PRO A 607 -14.50 15.56 -31.82
C PRO A 607 -13.12 14.94 -31.70
N VAL A 608 -12.63 14.70 -30.47
CA VAL A 608 -11.35 14.02 -30.21
C VAL A 608 -11.26 12.63 -30.87
N TRP A 609 -12.38 11.90 -30.98
CA TRP A 609 -12.41 10.55 -31.55
C TRP A 609 -12.39 10.58 -33.09
N ALA A 610 -12.90 11.64 -33.70
CA ALA A 610 -13.06 11.74 -35.16
C ALA A 610 -11.72 11.73 -35.92
N GLY A 611 -10.59 11.97 -35.25
CA GLY A 611 -9.25 11.84 -35.81
C GLY A 611 -8.79 10.39 -36.05
N ILE A 612 -9.30 9.43 -35.27
CA ILE A 612 -8.76 8.07 -35.15
C ILE A 612 -9.10 7.23 -36.41
N PRO A 613 -8.16 6.45 -36.99
CA PRO A 613 -8.43 5.68 -38.21
C PRO A 613 -9.57 4.66 -38.06
N ALA A 614 -9.64 3.95 -36.93
CA ALA A 614 -10.74 3.03 -36.62
C ALA A 614 -12.11 3.71 -36.65
N VAL A 615 -12.22 4.91 -36.07
CA VAL A 615 -13.47 5.69 -36.02
C VAL A 615 -13.88 6.12 -37.44
N LYS A 616 -12.93 6.62 -38.23
CA LYS A 616 -13.14 6.96 -39.66
C LYS A 616 -13.55 5.76 -40.52
N LYS A 617 -13.07 4.56 -40.19
CA LYS A 617 -13.39 3.29 -40.88
C LYS A 617 -14.68 2.61 -40.35
N GLY A 618 -15.29 3.12 -39.29
CA GLY A 618 -16.42 2.45 -38.59
C GLY A 618 -16.03 1.18 -37.81
N GLN A 619 -14.73 0.93 -37.60
CA GLN A 619 -14.17 -0.26 -36.96
C GLN A 619 -14.10 -0.10 -35.43
N VAL A 620 -15.23 0.30 -34.82
CA VAL A 620 -15.33 0.57 -33.38
C VAL A 620 -16.36 -0.35 -32.72
N TYR A 621 -15.85 -1.21 -31.86
CA TYR A 621 -16.58 -2.26 -31.18
C TYR A 621 -16.56 -1.95 -29.68
N ASP A 622 -17.71 -2.02 -29.03
CA ASP A 622 -17.85 -1.68 -27.60
C ASP A 622 -18.46 -2.82 -26.80
N PHE A 623 -17.94 -2.97 -25.58
CA PHE A 623 -18.32 -3.98 -24.61
C PHE A 623 -18.65 -3.28 -23.30
N ASP A 624 -19.65 -3.77 -22.58
CA ASP A 624 -20.07 -3.18 -21.31
C ASP A 624 -19.19 -3.64 -20.13
N ASN A 625 -19.52 -3.16 -18.94
CA ASN A 625 -18.86 -3.55 -17.68
C ASN A 625 -19.11 -5.02 -17.27
N ASN A 626 -19.94 -5.76 -18.00
CA ASN A 626 -20.25 -7.17 -17.70
C ASN A 626 -19.34 -8.13 -18.48
N SER A 627 -18.71 -7.62 -19.55
CA SER A 627 -17.73 -8.34 -20.37
C SER A 627 -16.44 -8.71 -19.62
N SER A 628 -15.66 -9.63 -20.20
CA SER A 628 -14.39 -10.09 -19.62
C SER A 628 -13.22 -9.11 -19.79
N TRP A 629 -13.35 -8.06 -20.61
CA TRP A 629 -12.23 -7.27 -21.14
C TRP A 629 -11.39 -6.50 -20.10
N LEU A 630 -11.87 -6.32 -18.86
CA LEU A 630 -11.10 -5.72 -17.75
C LEU A 630 -10.29 -6.74 -16.95
N TYR A 631 -10.59 -8.02 -17.10
CA TYR A 631 -10.02 -9.14 -16.35
C TYR A 631 -8.93 -9.86 -17.17
N SER A 632 -8.32 -10.89 -16.59
CA SER A 632 -7.36 -11.76 -17.27
C SER A 632 -7.46 -13.15 -16.66
N GLY A 633 -7.36 -14.18 -17.49
CA GLY A 633 -7.60 -15.56 -17.10
C GLY A 633 -7.97 -16.41 -18.31
N THR A 634 -8.08 -17.72 -18.11
CA THR A 634 -8.34 -18.67 -19.20
C THR A 634 -9.69 -18.42 -19.86
N ILE A 635 -10.73 -18.13 -19.06
CA ILE A 635 -12.10 -17.90 -19.53
C ILE A 635 -12.23 -16.48 -20.07
N ALA A 636 -11.71 -15.48 -19.34
CA ALA A 636 -11.74 -14.08 -19.72
C ALA A 636 -11.12 -13.84 -21.10
N ASN A 637 -9.91 -14.36 -21.30
CA ASN A 637 -9.16 -14.24 -22.54
C ASN A 637 -9.80 -15.10 -23.64
N SER A 638 -10.35 -16.28 -23.32
CA SER A 638 -11.08 -17.11 -24.29
C SER A 638 -12.31 -16.39 -24.87
N GLN A 639 -13.10 -15.71 -24.04
CA GLN A 639 -14.27 -14.93 -24.50
C GLN A 639 -13.82 -13.76 -25.37
N MET A 640 -12.74 -13.08 -24.98
CA MET A 640 -12.21 -11.95 -25.73
C MET A 640 -11.68 -12.33 -27.12
N ILE A 641 -11.11 -13.54 -27.27
CA ILE A 641 -10.77 -14.10 -28.60
C ILE A 641 -12.03 -14.25 -29.48
N ASP A 642 -13.14 -14.72 -28.92
CA ASP A 642 -14.41 -14.85 -29.67
C ASP A 642 -14.98 -13.48 -30.04
N ASP A 643 -14.93 -12.52 -29.13
CA ASP A 643 -15.36 -11.13 -29.38
C ASP A 643 -14.56 -10.46 -30.50
N VAL A 644 -13.22 -10.61 -30.49
CA VAL A 644 -12.35 -10.07 -31.55
C VAL A 644 -12.64 -10.76 -32.88
N LEU A 645 -12.74 -12.10 -32.90
CA LEU A 645 -13.08 -12.83 -34.14
C LEU A 645 -14.44 -12.40 -34.70
N LYS A 646 -15.49 -12.37 -33.87
CA LYS A 646 -16.86 -11.98 -34.24
C LYS A 646 -16.97 -10.51 -34.69
N SER A 647 -16.10 -9.64 -34.17
CA SER A 647 -16.04 -8.23 -34.57
C SER A 647 -15.36 -8.05 -35.92
N VAL A 648 -14.22 -8.73 -36.12
CA VAL A 648 -13.24 -8.44 -37.17
C VAL A 648 -13.37 -9.36 -38.39
N VAL A 649 -13.70 -10.63 -38.18
CA VAL A 649 -13.86 -11.64 -39.24
C VAL A 649 -15.35 -11.76 -39.58
N LYS A 650 -15.70 -11.45 -40.84
CA LYS A 650 -17.07 -11.45 -41.36
C LYS A 650 -17.19 -12.40 -42.56
#